data_AF-A0A7X3XXU7-F1
#
_entry.id   AF-A0A7X3XXU7-F1
#
_cell.length_a   1.000
_cell.length_b   1.000
_cell.length_c   1.000
_cell.angle_alpha   90.00
_cell.angle_beta   90.00
_cell.angle_gamma   90.00
#
_symmetry.space_group_name_H-M   'P 1'
#
loop_
_entity.id
_entity.type
_entity.pdbx_description
1 polymer ?
#
loop_
_entity_poly.entity_id
_entity_poly.type
_entity_poly.pdbx_seq_one_letter_code
_entity_poly.pdbx_strand_id
1 'polypeptide(L)'
;MPPTHLRDFFAEATLDDAYEGGLLRLTVNVANRGLGAAGAHEVRYELLGPEGQALWDEPQTIALDVPFGGEAQAAGTMVVEDPLKWTAETPSLYRLVMSLVGPAGEVAEVVAAHVGFRRVDIVDGLLRVNGQPIVLRGVNRHEHDPDRAHVVDEASMIEDIRLMKRLNINAVRAAHYPNVPRWYELTDEYGLYVVDEANIESHGMGFEPGVTLAGRPDWLAAHMDRTVRMVERDKNHASIVVWSLGNEAGDGENFDSTAAWIRERDPGRPILYEPSGERDNIDIVAPMYVRPYWLERYARSGAEKPFLLVEYAHAMGNSVGNLADYWKVIDAHPRLQGGFIWDWVDQAMRAVDERGREYWAYGGDFGPAGMPTDGNFLVNGLVSADRQPHPHAWEVKKVYQPVRVSPVDLANGRIAVENRYAFRDLTGLAGRWEVLADGEVVASGALPELATAPGSVDTVALNVPLIGGVLERGARGVVALPGVEYLLNVTLQSREDAPLIPAGHLVAWEQFKLQQERPIEASPPGAPLSASETPTDVLVSGGDFTLRFDRTSGTLASLELGGRELLHSGPAPNFWRALTDNDYGNGFPVRSGVWRFAGRPPARHLDSMSVDRSPAGLRVSVTSHYSLRAIEARYTLSHEIHRDGTVAVSARLTRVDENLPEMPRFGTILTLPGDLDQAEWYGRGPHENYWDRRTGAAVGRYTAPVSELAHPYVRPQETGTRTDTRWLALTDGSGTGLLVTGLPTVSFSALPYTLEDLDAGERKAQRHWAELVPRDEVTLHVDHLQQGVGGDDSWGAVPHHEYTLWPRDMSFRYLLRPLRPGEDPAQVARTPLPDADAAAAVMGRSLAFDHFGERNLVEHLARGRPVEVVPASSSLYSAAGDAGLVDGVRGSIDRRGGHWQGYQANEIIAVIDLGEGAVVSAVKVGFLQHSGSGVHHPRRVEVSVSEDGERFGRPVVHKVAGTSAAARRDSQPPSDGRLYVEVPVAAELARAVRVRVEALGRVPRDWPSAGETAWTYVDEIIVR
;
A
#
# COMPACT_ATOMS: atom_id res chain seq x y z
N MET A 1 -45.10 25.53 3.44
CA MET A 1 -45.60 24.79 4.61
C MET A 1 -46.90 25.41 5.08
N PRO A 2 -47.90 24.60 5.48
CA PRO A 2 -49.14 25.07 6.09
C PRO A 2 -48.89 25.70 7.48
N PRO A 3 -49.85 26.49 8.02
CA PRO A 3 -49.69 27.14 9.33
C PRO A 3 -49.45 26.16 10.48
N THR A 4 -50.16 25.03 10.49
CA THR A 4 -49.82 23.85 11.29
C THR A 4 -49.16 22.83 10.38
N HIS A 5 -47.91 22.43 10.68
CA HIS A 5 -47.09 21.57 9.82
C HIS A 5 -46.22 20.61 10.65
N LEU A 6 -45.78 19.51 10.03
CA LEU A 6 -44.77 18.60 10.54
C LEU A 6 -43.42 19.31 10.51
N ARG A 7 -42.94 19.73 11.69
CA ARG A 7 -41.69 20.49 11.86
C ARG A 7 -40.46 19.57 11.88
N ASP A 8 -40.63 18.35 12.37
CA ASP A 8 -39.58 17.33 12.43
C ASP A 8 -40.17 15.94 12.57
N PHE A 9 -39.35 14.94 12.26
CA PHE A 9 -39.59 13.57 12.68
C PHE A 9 -38.28 12.82 12.89
N PHE A 10 -38.32 11.82 13.76
CA PHE A 10 -37.26 10.83 13.92
C PHE A 10 -37.85 9.43 13.73
N ALA A 11 -37.39 8.74 12.70
CA ALA A 11 -37.82 7.41 12.31
C ALA A 11 -36.71 6.39 12.59
N GLU A 12 -36.76 5.79 13.77
CA GLU A 12 -35.80 4.75 14.18
C GLU A 12 -36.29 3.39 13.67
N ALA A 13 -35.86 3.00 12.46
CA ALA A 13 -36.11 1.68 11.88
C ALA A 13 -35.03 0.67 12.32
N THR A 14 -35.21 0.07 13.50
CA THR A 14 -34.26 -0.87 14.11
C THR A 14 -34.76 -2.32 14.07
N LEU A 15 -34.00 -3.25 14.63
CA LEU A 15 -34.34 -4.67 14.77
C LEU A 15 -34.48 -5.06 16.25
N ASP A 16 -35.19 -6.16 16.51
CA ASP A 16 -35.22 -6.79 17.82
C ASP A 16 -33.84 -7.37 18.24
N ASP A 17 -33.73 -7.91 19.45
CA ASP A 17 -32.48 -8.45 19.98
C ASP A 17 -32.04 -9.75 19.29
N ALA A 18 -32.94 -10.43 18.58
CA ALA A 18 -32.61 -11.58 17.74
C ALA A 18 -32.17 -11.15 16.32
N TYR A 19 -32.27 -9.86 16.00
CA TYR A 19 -32.08 -9.28 14.67
C TYR A 19 -33.04 -9.87 13.62
N GLU A 20 -34.20 -10.37 14.02
CA GLU A 20 -35.19 -11.01 13.15
C GLU A 20 -36.33 -10.07 12.81
N GLY A 21 -37.08 -9.60 13.81
CA GLY A 21 -38.19 -8.66 13.64
C GLY A 21 -37.76 -7.20 13.57
N GLY A 22 -38.52 -6.39 12.81
CA GLY A 22 -38.34 -4.96 12.67
C GLY A 22 -39.15 -4.16 13.68
N LEU A 23 -38.58 -3.06 14.15
CA LEU A 23 -39.23 -2.10 15.03
C LEU A 23 -39.01 -0.69 14.49
N LEU A 24 -40.08 -0.05 14.03
CA LEU A 24 -40.07 1.36 13.65
C LEU A 24 -40.62 2.19 14.82
N ARG A 25 -39.77 2.98 15.48
CA ARG A 25 -40.20 4.01 16.43
C ARG A 25 -40.23 5.35 15.72
N LEU A 26 -41.40 5.98 15.69
CA LEU A 26 -41.61 7.25 15.03
C LEU A 26 -41.93 8.30 16.08
N THR A 27 -41.09 9.33 16.17
CA THR A 27 -41.39 10.56 16.92
C THR A 27 -41.64 11.68 15.93
N VAL A 28 -42.76 12.40 16.08
CA VAL A 28 -43.12 13.55 15.22
C VAL A 28 -43.28 14.80 16.07
N ASN A 29 -42.79 15.93 15.55
CA ASN A 29 -42.98 17.25 16.14
C ASN A 29 -43.84 18.07 15.20
N VAL A 30 -45.00 18.54 15.67
CA VAL A 30 -45.92 19.38 14.90
C VAL A 30 -45.90 20.79 15.48
N ALA A 31 -45.68 21.78 14.63
CA ALA A 31 -45.68 23.19 15.01
C ALA A 31 -46.91 23.89 14.47
N ASN A 32 -47.56 24.69 15.32
CA ASN A 32 -48.61 25.62 14.90
C ASN A 32 -48.07 27.05 14.95
N ARG A 33 -47.75 27.60 13.78
CA ARG A 33 -47.28 28.98 13.58
C ARG A 33 -48.37 29.89 13.01
N GLY A 34 -49.60 29.39 12.92
CA GLY A 34 -50.75 30.13 12.40
C GLY A 34 -51.40 31.07 13.41
N LEU A 35 -52.37 31.85 12.93
CA LEU A 35 -53.25 32.69 13.76
C LEU A 35 -54.54 31.95 14.21
N GLY A 36 -54.70 30.66 13.84
CA GLY A 36 -55.87 29.84 14.16
C GLY A 36 -55.80 29.20 15.55
N ALA A 37 -56.94 28.76 16.12
CA ALA A 37 -57.01 28.20 17.46
C ALA A 37 -56.20 26.89 17.63
N ALA A 38 -55.83 26.56 18.88
CA ALA A 38 -55.34 25.23 19.23
C ALA A 38 -56.38 24.15 18.85
N GLY A 39 -55.93 22.95 18.51
CA GLY A 39 -56.86 21.90 18.10
C GLY A 39 -56.24 20.50 18.03
N ALA A 40 -57.12 19.50 18.08
CA ALA A 40 -56.79 18.10 17.89
C ALA A 40 -56.36 17.86 16.45
N HIS A 41 -55.15 17.35 16.27
CA HIS A 41 -54.62 16.90 15.00
C HIS A 41 -54.32 15.40 15.07
N GLU A 42 -54.21 14.77 13.92
CA GLU A 42 -53.78 13.39 13.78
C GLU A 42 -52.58 13.36 12.84
N VAL A 43 -51.56 12.59 13.18
CA VAL A 43 -50.55 12.17 12.20
C VAL A 43 -50.91 10.74 11.79
N ARG A 44 -51.33 10.60 10.53
CA ARG A 44 -51.54 9.29 9.89
C ARG A 44 -50.25 8.88 9.22
N TYR A 45 -49.75 7.68 9.48
CA TYR A 45 -48.50 7.21 8.91
C TYR A 45 -48.62 5.77 8.43
N GLU A 46 -48.01 5.52 7.28
CA GLU A 46 -47.96 4.22 6.62
C GLU A 46 -46.54 3.93 6.14
N LEU A 47 -46.19 2.65 6.08
CA LEU A 47 -44.94 2.17 5.53
C LEU A 47 -45.21 1.42 4.24
N LEU A 48 -44.58 1.86 3.16
CA LEU A 48 -44.61 1.19 1.87
C LEU A 48 -43.35 0.34 1.72
N GLY A 49 -43.51 -0.91 1.30
CA GLY A 49 -42.42 -1.81 0.96
C GLY A 49 -41.62 -1.36 -0.26
N PRO A 50 -40.50 -2.04 -0.57
CA PRO A 50 -39.64 -1.64 -1.69
C PRO A 50 -40.32 -1.60 -3.07
N GLU A 51 -41.40 -2.36 -3.27
CA GLU A 51 -42.19 -2.36 -4.51
C GLU A 51 -43.40 -1.39 -4.47
N GLY A 52 -43.51 -0.58 -3.41
CA GLY A 52 -44.57 0.42 -3.23
C GLY A 52 -45.86 -0.12 -2.60
N GLN A 53 -45.89 -1.38 -2.16
CA GLN A 53 -47.03 -1.99 -1.49
C GLN A 53 -47.14 -1.51 -0.03
N ALA A 54 -48.35 -1.14 0.41
CA ALA A 54 -48.59 -0.86 1.83
C ALA A 54 -48.46 -2.14 2.65
N LEU A 55 -47.79 -2.06 3.81
CA LEU A 55 -47.59 -3.21 4.69
C LEU A 55 -48.84 -3.58 5.50
N TRP A 56 -49.84 -2.68 5.58
CA TRP A 56 -51.11 -2.89 6.27
C TRP A 56 -52.28 -2.29 5.48
N ASP A 57 -53.50 -2.76 5.76
CA ASP A 57 -54.72 -2.31 5.10
C ASP A 57 -55.10 -0.86 5.44
N GLU A 58 -54.78 -0.40 6.66
CA GLU A 58 -55.08 0.97 7.12
C GLU A 58 -53.86 1.67 7.75
N PRO A 59 -53.67 2.98 7.50
CA PRO A 59 -52.62 3.78 8.13
C PRO A 59 -52.73 3.80 9.66
N GLN A 60 -51.59 3.80 10.33
CA GLN A 60 -51.52 4.01 11.78
C GLN A 60 -51.78 5.48 12.11
N THR A 61 -52.30 5.78 13.29
CA THR A 61 -52.67 7.15 13.69
C THR A 61 -52.13 7.50 15.07
N ILE A 62 -51.51 8.67 15.18
CA ILE A 62 -51.11 9.29 16.44
C ILE A 62 -51.90 10.59 16.60
N ALA A 63 -52.71 10.67 17.65
CA ALA A 63 -53.44 11.89 18.00
C ALA A 63 -52.56 12.82 18.84
N LEU A 64 -52.66 14.14 18.60
CA LEU A 64 -51.97 15.15 19.39
C LEU A 64 -52.73 16.48 19.41
N ASP A 65 -52.69 17.14 20.56
CA ASP A 65 -53.22 18.50 20.72
C ASP A 65 -52.11 19.51 20.51
N VAL A 66 -52.20 20.28 19.42
CA VAL A 66 -51.16 21.26 19.07
C VAL A 66 -51.54 22.63 19.65
N PRO A 67 -50.75 23.19 20.59
CA PRO A 67 -51.05 24.47 21.20
C PRO A 67 -50.93 25.62 20.19
N PHE A 68 -51.73 26.66 20.38
CA PHE A 68 -51.62 27.89 19.59
C PHE A 68 -50.23 28.51 19.73
N GLY A 69 -49.56 28.79 18.61
CA GLY A 69 -48.24 29.41 18.59
C GLY A 69 -47.11 28.52 19.16
N GLY A 70 -47.41 27.25 19.45
CA GLY A 70 -46.47 26.31 20.07
C GLY A 70 -46.24 25.06 19.23
N GLU A 71 -45.59 24.07 19.86
CA GLU A 71 -45.28 22.77 19.28
C GLU A 71 -45.80 21.66 20.18
N ALA A 72 -46.17 20.53 19.58
CA ALA A 72 -46.50 19.30 20.28
C ALA A 72 -45.71 18.15 19.68
N GLN A 73 -45.27 17.24 20.54
CA GLN A 73 -44.58 16.01 20.16
C GLN A 73 -45.49 14.83 20.41
N ALA A 74 -45.44 13.85 19.52
CA ALA A 74 -46.08 12.56 19.75
C ALA A 74 -45.21 11.43 19.20
N ALA A 75 -45.39 10.24 19.73
CA ALA A 75 -44.63 9.06 19.34
C ALA A 75 -45.54 7.87 19.08
N GLY A 76 -45.16 7.03 18.12
CA GLY A 76 -45.81 5.78 17.80
C GLY A 76 -44.78 4.70 17.46
N THR A 77 -45.22 3.45 17.52
CA THR A 77 -44.37 2.29 17.28
C THR A 77 -45.06 1.33 16.34
N MET A 78 -44.31 0.76 15.39
CA MET A 78 -44.78 -0.28 14.49
C MET A 78 -43.83 -1.48 14.54
N VAL A 79 -44.41 -2.67 14.61
CA VAL A 79 -43.66 -3.94 14.52
C VAL A 79 -43.82 -4.45 13.10
N VAL A 80 -42.71 -4.81 12.46
CA VAL A 80 -42.68 -5.42 11.13
C VAL A 80 -42.15 -6.83 11.29
N GLU A 81 -42.96 -7.82 10.95
CA GLU A 81 -42.52 -9.21 10.92
C GLU A 81 -41.60 -9.41 9.70
N ASP A 82 -40.42 -9.99 9.93
CA ASP A 82 -39.42 -10.33 8.90
C ASP A 82 -39.17 -9.22 7.87
N PRO A 83 -38.70 -8.02 8.29
CA PRO A 83 -38.44 -6.92 7.37
C PRO A 83 -37.26 -7.25 6.44
N LEU A 84 -37.30 -6.71 5.23
CA LEU A 84 -36.10 -6.64 4.39
C LEU A 84 -35.10 -5.70 5.04
N LYS A 85 -33.94 -6.25 5.44
CA LYS A 85 -32.92 -5.51 6.19
C LYS A 85 -32.06 -4.69 5.25
N TRP A 86 -31.70 -3.48 5.67
CA TRP A 86 -30.78 -2.61 4.95
C TRP A 86 -29.33 -2.96 5.31
N THR A 87 -28.48 -3.10 4.30
CA THR A 87 -27.01 -3.24 4.42
C THR A 87 -26.34 -2.61 3.18
N ALA A 88 -25.01 -2.42 3.20
CA ALA A 88 -24.28 -1.98 2.00
C ALA A 88 -24.29 -3.02 0.84
N GLU A 89 -24.60 -4.29 1.16
CA GLU A 89 -24.67 -5.40 0.21
C GLU A 89 -26.09 -5.58 -0.37
N THR A 90 -27.11 -5.29 0.43
CA THR A 90 -28.54 -5.43 0.13
C THR A 90 -29.30 -4.18 0.64
N PRO A 91 -29.25 -3.04 -0.07
CA PRO A 91 -29.75 -1.75 0.42
C PRO A 91 -31.28 -1.63 0.31
N SER A 92 -32.02 -2.49 1.02
CA SER A 92 -33.48 -2.50 0.99
C SER A 92 -34.04 -1.26 1.69
N LEU A 93 -34.84 -0.47 0.98
CA LEU A 93 -35.48 0.74 1.51
C LEU A 93 -37.01 0.61 1.48
N TYR A 94 -37.63 1.03 2.57
CA TYR A 94 -39.05 1.27 2.69
C TYR A 94 -39.32 2.78 2.55
N ARG A 95 -40.57 3.15 2.28
CA ARG A 95 -40.99 4.56 2.24
C ARG A 95 -42.01 4.83 3.33
N LEU A 96 -41.62 5.62 4.33
CA LEU A 96 -42.51 6.14 5.37
C LEU A 96 -43.26 7.35 4.81
N VAL A 97 -44.59 7.29 4.81
CA VAL A 97 -45.46 8.41 4.40
C VAL A 97 -46.22 8.89 5.64
N MET A 98 -46.12 10.17 5.95
CA MET A 98 -46.77 10.81 7.09
C MET A 98 -47.69 11.93 6.59
N SER A 99 -48.97 11.83 6.93
CA SER A 99 -50.00 12.80 6.62
C SER A 99 -50.47 13.49 7.91
N LEU A 100 -50.29 14.81 7.99
CA LEU A 100 -50.87 15.61 9.06
C LEU A 100 -52.32 15.93 8.71
N VAL A 101 -53.24 15.51 9.58
CA VAL A 101 -54.67 15.69 9.42
C VAL A 101 -55.18 16.68 10.47
N GLY A 102 -55.89 17.70 10.00
CA GLY A 102 -56.46 18.76 10.83
C GLY A 102 -57.78 18.38 11.49
N PRO A 103 -58.33 19.26 12.36
CA PRO A 103 -59.51 18.98 13.15
C PRO A 103 -60.80 18.71 12.35
N ALA A 104 -60.88 19.16 11.08
CA ALA A 104 -62.02 18.90 10.21
C ALA A 104 -61.82 17.67 9.30
N GLY A 105 -60.75 16.89 9.54
CA GLY A 105 -60.42 15.69 8.78
C GLY A 105 -59.68 15.96 7.46
N GLU A 106 -59.25 17.20 7.23
CA GLU A 106 -58.49 17.62 6.06
C GLU A 106 -57.00 17.24 6.18
N VAL A 107 -56.39 16.77 5.10
CA VAL A 107 -54.94 16.56 5.06
C VAL A 107 -54.26 17.90 4.85
N ALA A 108 -53.57 18.40 5.88
CA ALA A 108 -52.86 19.67 5.85
C ALA A 108 -51.49 19.56 5.15
N GLU A 109 -50.78 18.46 5.35
CA GLU A 109 -49.44 18.22 4.81
C GLU A 109 -49.19 16.72 4.64
N VAL A 110 -48.36 16.36 3.65
CA VAL A 110 -47.81 15.01 3.49
C VAL A 110 -46.30 15.12 3.34
N VAL A 111 -45.56 14.39 4.19
CA VAL A 111 -44.10 14.25 4.15
C VAL A 111 -43.77 12.79 3.95
N ALA A 112 -42.76 12.49 3.13
CA ALA A 112 -42.28 11.13 2.94
C ALA A 112 -40.76 11.05 3.07
N ALA A 113 -40.26 9.93 3.59
CA ALA A 113 -38.84 9.66 3.73
C ALA A 113 -38.55 8.17 3.49
N HIS A 114 -37.35 7.87 3.01
CA HIS A 114 -36.87 6.49 2.99
C HIS A 114 -36.43 6.07 4.39
N VAL A 115 -36.67 4.80 4.72
CA VAL A 115 -36.18 4.18 5.95
C VAL A 115 -35.67 2.77 5.62
N GLY A 116 -34.56 2.38 6.24
CA GLY A 116 -33.99 1.04 6.09
C GLY A 116 -33.92 0.36 7.46
N PHE A 117 -34.51 -0.84 7.59
CA PHE A 117 -34.44 -1.59 8.84
C PHE A 117 -33.04 -2.12 9.05
N ARG A 118 -32.33 -1.57 10.04
CA ARG A 118 -31.00 -2.03 10.41
C ARG A 118 -30.71 -1.70 11.87
N ARG A 119 -29.84 -2.48 12.48
CA ARG A 119 -29.32 -2.22 13.83
C ARG A 119 -27.81 -2.16 13.82
N VAL A 120 -27.24 -1.13 14.47
CA VAL A 120 -25.80 -0.99 14.68
C VAL A 120 -25.53 -1.12 16.16
N ASP A 121 -24.61 -2.00 16.52
CA ASP A 121 -24.22 -2.21 17.92
C ASP A 121 -22.70 -2.43 18.00
N ILE A 122 -22.14 -2.21 19.18
CA ILE A 122 -20.81 -2.71 19.54
C ILE A 122 -21.00 -3.82 20.57
N VAL A 123 -20.71 -5.06 20.16
CA VAL A 123 -20.86 -6.26 21.00
C VAL A 123 -19.56 -7.04 20.96
N ASP A 124 -19.03 -7.35 22.14
CA ASP A 124 -17.71 -7.99 22.34
C ASP A 124 -16.54 -7.21 21.70
N GLY A 125 -16.70 -5.88 21.63
CA GLY A 125 -15.73 -4.97 21.00
C GLY A 125 -15.67 -5.07 19.49
N LEU A 126 -16.74 -5.53 18.86
CA LEU A 126 -16.90 -5.56 17.41
C LEU A 126 -18.05 -4.65 17.01
N LEU A 127 -17.80 -3.75 16.06
CA LEU A 127 -18.84 -3.01 15.35
C LEU A 127 -19.65 -3.99 14.49
N ARG A 128 -20.96 -4.07 14.74
CA ARG A 128 -21.87 -4.99 14.06
C ARG A 128 -22.97 -4.24 13.34
N VAL A 129 -23.40 -4.79 12.22
CA VAL A 129 -24.66 -4.44 11.55
C VAL A 129 -25.52 -5.68 11.50
N ASN A 130 -26.76 -5.58 11.98
CA ASN A 130 -27.72 -6.70 12.00
C ASN A 130 -27.14 -7.98 12.63
N GLY A 131 -26.40 -7.81 13.73
CA GLY A 131 -25.77 -8.90 14.48
C GLY A 131 -24.46 -9.44 13.91
N GLN A 132 -24.07 -9.06 12.69
CA GLN A 132 -22.85 -9.52 12.03
C GLN A 132 -21.70 -8.50 12.16
N PRO A 133 -20.48 -8.92 12.54
CA PRO A 133 -19.31 -8.05 12.48
C PRO A 133 -19.04 -7.62 11.03
N ILE A 134 -18.87 -6.31 10.82
CA ILE A 134 -18.56 -5.78 9.50
C ILE A 134 -17.09 -5.34 9.40
N VAL A 135 -16.54 -5.37 8.20
CA VAL A 135 -15.22 -4.80 7.90
C VAL A 135 -15.42 -3.62 6.96
N LEU A 136 -14.96 -2.44 7.36
CA LEU A 136 -15.06 -1.21 6.60
C LEU A 136 -13.89 -1.13 5.60
N ARG A 137 -14.21 -1.34 4.33
CA ARG A 137 -13.35 -1.17 3.17
C ARG A 137 -13.61 0.22 2.62
N GLY A 138 -13.12 1.22 3.33
CA GLY A 138 -13.54 2.60 3.19
C GLY A 138 -12.59 3.50 2.43
N VAL A 139 -13.09 4.68 2.08
CA VAL A 139 -12.30 5.81 1.56
C VAL A 139 -12.83 7.14 2.14
N ASN A 140 -11.93 8.08 2.39
CA ASN A 140 -12.28 9.46 2.72
C ASN A 140 -12.68 10.20 1.44
N ARG A 141 -13.75 11.02 1.48
CA ARG A 141 -14.20 11.78 0.31
C ARG A 141 -14.48 13.23 0.67
N HIS A 142 -13.76 14.14 0.00
CA HIS A 142 -14.16 15.53 -0.11
C HIS A 142 -15.17 15.76 -1.24
N GLU A 143 -16.07 16.74 -1.07
CA GLU A 143 -16.88 17.25 -2.17
C GLU A 143 -16.05 18.16 -3.05
N HIS A 144 -15.56 17.59 -4.16
CA HIS A 144 -14.74 18.29 -5.14
C HIS A 144 -15.16 17.99 -6.57
N ASP A 145 -15.31 19.05 -7.36
CA ASP A 145 -15.51 19.07 -8.79
C ASP A 145 -14.42 19.97 -9.41
N PRO A 146 -13.70 19.51 -10.45
CA PRO A 146 -12.56 20.24 -11.00
C PRO A 146 -12.91 21.61 -11.60
N ASP A 147 -14.18 21.84 -11.93
CA ASP A 147 -14.66 23.06 -12.59
C ASP A 147 -15.48 23.94 -11.63
N ARG A 148 -16.10 23.34 -10.61
CA ARG A 148 -17.02 24.03 -9.67
C ARG A 148 -16.59 23.95 -8.20
N ALA A 149 -15.41 23.42 -7.91
CA ALA A 149 -14.88 23.18 -6.56
C ALA A 149 -15.88 22.41 -5.68
N HIS A 150 -16.39 23.01 -4.61
CA HIS A 150 -17.29 22.31 -3.67
C HIS A 150 -18.74 22.12 -4.13
N VAL A 151 -19.08 22.50 -5.37
CA VAL A 151 -20.42 22.28 -5.93
C VAL A 151 -20.40 21.04 -6.82
N VAL A 152 -20.66 19.89 -6.21
CA VAL A 152 -20.85 18.61 -6.91
C VAL A 152 -22.32 18.44 -7.33
N ASP A 153 -22.57 17.88 -8.52
CA ASP A 153 -23.91 17.48 -8.92
C ASP A 153 -24.18 16.00 -8.68
N GLU A 154 -25.46 15.62 -8.82
CA GLU A 154 -25.91 14.25 -8.62
C GLU A 154 -25.25 13.24 -9.57
N ALA A 155 -24.93 13.64 -10.80
CA ALA A 155 -24.28 12.75 -11.75
C ALA A 155 -22.86 12.39 -11.26
N SER A 156 -22.09 13.38 -10.80
CA SER A 156 -20.77 13.15 -10.20
C SER A 156 -20.86 12.34 -8.90
N MET A 157 -21.89 12.56 -8.06
CA MET A 157 -22.12 11.73 -6.87
C MET A 157 -22.39 10.26 -7.22
N ILE A 158 -23.26 10.00 -8.21
CA ILE A 158 -23.56 8.64 -8.68
C ILE A 158 -22.31 8.00 -9.30
N GLU A 159 -21.50 8.77 -10.03
CA GLU A 159 -20.25 8.30 -10.60
C GLU A 159 -19.24 7.90 -9.52
N ASP A 160 -19.08 8.71 -8.47
CA ASP A 160 -18.24 8.38 -7.31
C ASP A 160 -18.69 7.05 -6.69
N ILE A 161 -19.98 6.91 -6.36
CA ILE A 161 -20.56 5.67 -5.78
C ILE A 161 -20.34 4.48 -6.72
N ARG A 162 -20.58 4.66 -8.02
CA ARG A 162 -20.41 3.61 -9.03
C ARG A 162 -18.97 3.11 -9.06
N LEU A 163 -17.99 4.01 -9.08
CA LEU A 163 -16.58 3.63 -9.10
C LEU A 163 -16.17 2.98 -7.78
N MET A 164 -16.58 3.52 -6.65
CA MET A 164 -16.33 2.93 -5.32
C MET A 164 -16.81 1.47 -5.26
N LYS A 165 -18.07 1.21 -5.62
CA LYS A 165 -18.61 -0.17 -5.62
C LYS A 165 -17.86 -1.08 -6.61
N ARG A 166 -17.44 -0.58 -7.77
CA ARG A 166 -16.63 -1.32 -8.76
C ARG A 166 -15.19 -1.60 -8.31
N LEU A 167 -14.70 -0.86 -7.32
CA LEU A 167 -13.40 -1.03 -6.67
C LEU A 167 -13.53 -1.79 -5.33
N ASN A 168 -14.67 -2.43 -5.08
CA ASN A 168 -14.96 -3.19 -3.85
C ASN A 168 -14.97 -2.35 -2.55
N ILE A 169 -15.12 -1.02 -2.66
CA ILE A 169 -15.31 -0.12 -1.52
C ILE A 169 -16.75 -0.27 -1.01
N ASN A 170 -16.92 -0.40 0.31
CA ASN A 170 -18.23 -0.55 0.94
C ASN A 170 -18.57 0.58 1.93
N ALA A 171 -17.64 1.50 2.18
CA ALA A 171 -17.81 2.57 3.14
C ALA A 171 -17.19 3.89 2.66
N VAL A 172 -17.71 5.02 3.15
CA VAL A 172 -17.18 6.36 2.90
C VAL A 172 -17.22 7.20 4.17
N ARG A 173 -16.18 8.00 4.40
CA ARG A 173 -16.15 9.03 5.44
C ARG A 173 -16.33 10.40 4.81
N ALA A 174 -17.23 11.21 5.39
CA ALA A 174 -17.53 12.58 4.97
C ALA A 174 -16.44 13.57 5.43
N ALA A 175 -15.25 13.49 4.82
CA ALA A 175 -14.11 14.32 5.20
C ALA A 175 -14.30 15.80 4.78
N HIS A 176 -14.28 16.81 5.65
CA HIS A 176 -14.40 16.77 7.13
C HIS A 176 -15.60 17.60 7.57
N TYR A 177 -16.74 17.34 6.92
CA TYR A 177 -17.97 18.08 7.11
C TYR A 177 -19.16 17.31 6.53
N PRO A 178 -20.38 17.61 6.99
CA PRO A 178 -21.56 16.95 6.45
C PRO A 178 -21.73 17.35 4.98
N ASN A 179 -21.83 16.36 4.08
CA ASN A 179 -22.05 16.54 2.65
C ASN A 179 -23.46 17.08 2.35
N VAL A 180 -23.75 17.34 1.07
CA VAL A 180 -25.11 17.73 0.65
C VAL A 180 -26.13 16.60 0.93
N PRO A 181 -27.37 16.89 1.36
CA PRO A 181 -28.36 15.86 1.74
C PRO A 181 -28.58 14.77 0.67
N ARG A 182 -28.52 15.15 -0.61
CA ARG A 182 -28.68 14.21 -1.73
C ARG A 182 -27.62 13.10 -1.73
N TRP A 183 -26.42 13.35 -1.22
CA TRP A 183 -25.39 12.33 -1.08
C TRP A 183 -25.86 11.17 -0.20
N TYR A 184 -26.44 11.46 0.96
CA TYR A 184 -26.87 10.42 1.90
C TYR A 184 -28.05 9.60 1.35
N GLU A 185 -28.99 10.26 0.65
CA GLU A 185 -30.06 9.57 -0.07
C GLU A 185 -29.51 8.57 -1.10
N LEU A 186 -28.47 8.95 -1.84
CA LEU A 186 -27.83 8.06 -2.81
C LEU A 186 -27.04 6.93 -2.12
N THR A 187 -26.38 7.19 -0.98
CA THR A 187 -25.70 6.13 -0.22
C THR A 187 -26.67 5.15 0.44
N ASP A 188 -27.87 5.61 0.83
CA ASP A 188 -28.98 4.75 1.25
C ASP A 188 -29.43 3.86 0.09
N GLU A 189 -29.66 4.44 -1.09
CA GLU A 189 -30.21 3.77 -2.28
C GLU A 189 -29.23 2.74 -2.86
N TYR A 190 -27.97 3.10 -3.01
CA TYR A 190 -26.97 2.25 -3.66
C TYR A 190 -26.18 1.40 -2.67
N GLY A 191 -26.28 1.65 -1.36
CA GLY A 191 -25.64 0.87 -0.31
C GLY A 191 -24.16 1.18 -0.15
N LEU A 192 -23.85 2.17 0.68
CA LEU A 192 -22.53 2.40 1.27
C LEU A 192 -22.70 2.71 2.76
N TYR A 193 -21.82 2.18 3.59
CA TYR A 193 -21.75 2.62 4.99
C TYR A 193 -21.13 4.01 5.07
N VAL A 194 -21.72 4.90 5.86
CA VAL A 194 -21.27 6.29 6.00
C VAL A 194 -20.82 6.56 7.43
N VAL A 195 -19.64 7.15 7.56
CA VAL A 195 -19.21 7.90 8.75
C VAL A 195 -19.48 9.36 8.45
N ASP A 196 -20.52 9.92 9.07
CA ASP A 196 -20.89 11.32 8.88
C ASP A 196 -20.21 12.19 9.94
N GLU A 197 -19.62 13.31 9.54
CA GLU A 197 -18.67 14.06 10.35
C GLU A 197 -19.06 15.51 10.52
N ALA A 198 -19.06 15.99 11.77
CA ALA A 198 -19.39 17.39 12.04
C ALA A 198 -18.29 18.29 11.44
N ASN A 199 -18.69 19.43 10.89
CA ASN A 199 -17.77 20.41 10.30
C ASN A 199 -17.00 21.14 11.41
N ILE A 200 -16.07 20.46 12.08
CA ILE A 200 -15.27 20.98 13.20
C ILE A 200 -13.84 20.53 12.96
N GLU A 201 -13.01 21.46 12.49
CA GLU A 201 -11.58 21.28 12.33
C GLU A 201 -10.86 22.58 12.71
N SER A 202 -9.85 22.48 13.57
CA SER A 202 -9.09 23.63 14.03
C SER A 202 -7.59 23.35 14.08
N HIS A 203 -7.10 22.60 13.09
CA HIS A 203 -5.70 22.15 12.99
C HIS A 203 -4.71 23.29 13.24
N GLY A 204 -4.91 24.44 12.59
CA GLY A 204 -4.02 25.61 12.70
C GLY A 204 -3.94 26.26 14.10
N MET A 205 -4.83 25.92 15.03
CA MET A 205 -4.79 26.40 16.41
C MET A 205 -3.84 25.60 17.31
N GLY A 206 -3.53 24.35 16.93
CA GLY A 206 -2.77 23.40 17.75
C GLY A 206 -3.62 22.63 18.78
N PHE A 207 -3.05 21.53 19.31
CA PHE A 207 -3.77 20.54 20.11
C PHE A 207 -3.46 20.59 21.62
N GLU A 208 -2.48 21.40 22.01
CA GLU A 208 -2.01 21.46 23.39
C GLU A 208 -3.11 21.93 24.37
N PRO A 209 -3.19 21.35 25.58
CA PRO A 209 -4.12 21.79 26.61
C PRO A 209 -3.99 23.29 26.91
N GLY A 210 -5.11 24.00 26.93
CA GLY A 210 -5.17 25.45 27.14
C GLY A 210 -4.93 26.31 25.88
N VAL A 211 -4.50 25.69 24.77
CA VAL A 211 -4.38 26.33 23.45
C VAL A 211 -5.54 25.91 22.54
N THR A 212 -5.84 24.60 22.49
CA THR A 212 -6.92 24.06 21.66
C THR A 212 -8.28 24.70 21.95
N LEU A 213 -9.08 24.89 20.89
CA LEU A 213 -10.46 25.34 21.00
C LEU A 213 -11.39 24.28 21.61
N ALA A 214 -10.99 23.00 21.61
CA ALA A 214 -11.74 21.90 22.22
C ALA A 214 -11.86 22.02 23.75
N GLY A 215 -10.89 22.66 24.40
CA GLY A 215 -10.87 22.90 25.85
C GLY A 215 -11.36 24.28 26.28
N ARG A 216 -11.90 25.10 25.35
CA ARG A 216 -12.26 26.50 25.56
C ARG A 216 -13.78 26.65 25.72
N PRO A 217 -14.32 26.96 26.92
CA PRO A 217 -15.78 27.02 27.13
C PRO A 217 -16.50 28.08 26.30
N ASP A 218 -15.82 29.16 25.91
CA ASP A 218 -16.36 30.20 25.02
C ASP A 218 -16.64 29.67 23.59
N TRP A 219 -16.08 28.52 23.22
CA TRP A 219 -16.30 27.84 21.94
C TRP A 219 -17.31 26.69 22.01
N LEU A 220 -17.84 26.34 23.19
CA LEU A 220 -18.79 25.24 23.36
C LEU A 220 -20.02 25.40 22.47
N ALA A 221 -20.60 26.60 22.45
CA ALA A 221 -21.80 26.88 21.65
C ALA A 221 -21.59 26.62 20.14
N ALA A 222 -20.38 26.88 19.63
CA ALA A 222 -20.05 26.65 18.23
C ALA A 222 -19.86 25.15 17.92
N HIS A 223 -19.24 24.39 18.82
CA HIS A 223 -19.13 22.93 18.69
C HIS A 223 -20.52 22.29 18.73
N MET A 224 -21.32 22.65 19.73
CA MET A 224 -22.70 22.18 19.87
C MET A 224 -23.56 22.50 18.65
N ASP A 225 -23.53 23.72 18.11
CA ASP A 225 -24.32 24.08 16.91
C ASP A 225 -23.99 23.16 15.73
N ARG A 226 -22.70 22.96 15.45
CA ARG A 226 -22.23 22.16 14.31
C ARG A 226 -22.60 20.68 14.47
N THR A 227 -22.43 20.11 15.66
CA THR A 227 -22.82 18.72 15.95
C THR A 227 -24.33 18.53 15.88
N VAL A 228 -25.10 19.39 16.56
CA VAL A 228 -26.57 19.28 16.62
C VAL A 228 -27.18 19.39 15.22
N ARG A 229 -26.68 20.31 14.39
CA ARG A 229 -27.20 20.52 13.03
C ARG A 229 -26.92 19.35 12.09
N MET A 230 -25.78 18.68 12.22
CA MET A 230 -25.49 17.45 11.46
C MET A 230 -26.48 16.36 11.87
N VAL A 231 -26.50 15.99 13.16
CA VAL A 231 -27.32 14.87 13.63
C VAL A 231 -28.80 15.11 13.35
N GLU A 232 -29.34 16.30 13.64
CA GLU A 232 -30.76 16.56 13.41
C GLU A 232 -31.15 16.55 11.92
N ARG A 233 -30.24 16.92 11.02
CA ARG A 233 -30.48 16.85 9.57
C ARG A 233 -30.49 15.40 9.09
N ASP A 234 -29.57 14.58 9.58
CA ASP A 234 -29.21 13.31 8.92
C ASP A 234 -29.63 12.04 9.69
N LYS A 235 -30.16 12.17 10.91
CA LYS A 235 -30.56 11.07 11.82
C LYS A 235 -31.41 9.94 11.22
N ASN A 236 -32.11 10.19 10.11
CA ASN A 236 -33.01 9.23 9.47
C ASN A 236 -32.35 8.38 8.36
N HIS A 237 -31.11 8.69 7.95
CA HIS A 237 -30.41 7.91 6.91
C HIS A 237 -29.92 6.56 7.44
N ALA A 238 -30.22 5.48 6.71
CA ALA A 238 -29.85 4.12 7.07
C ALA A 238 -28.35 3.85 6.84
N SER A 239 -27.76 4.54 5.87
CA SER A 239 -26.36 4.48 5.49
C SER A 239 -25.41 4.95 6.57
N ILE A 240 -25.81 5.95 7.35
CA ILE A 240 -24.99 6.50 8.43
C ILE A 240 -24.91 5.48 9.57
N VAL A 241 -23.74 4.87 9.73
CA VAL A 241 -23.48 3.84 10.76
C VAL A 241 -22.67 4.39 11.93
N VAL A 242 -21.99 5.52 11.78
CA VAL A 242 -21.15 6.14 12.81
C VAL A 242 -21.28 7.66 12.73
N TRP A 243 -21.32 8.33 13.89
CA TRP A 243 -21.15 9.78 13.99
C TRP A 243 -19.70 10.12 14.33
N SER A 244 -19.06 10.97 13.54
CA SER A 244 -17.76 11.56 13.85
C SER A 244 -17.92 12.97 14.42
N LEU A 245 -17.22 13.27 15.53
CA LEU A 245 -17.34 14.57 16.20
C LEU A 245 -16.62 15.71 15.46
N GLY A 246 -15.70 15.39 14.54
CA GLY A 246 -14.87 16.36 13.81
C GLY A 246 -13.53 15.75 13.39
N ASN A 247 -12.59 16.59 12.97
CA ASN A 247 -11.24 16.19 12.55
C ASN A 247 -10.19 17.10 13.17
N GLU A 248 -9.06 16.55 13.61
CA GLU A 248 -7.84 17.29 14.02
C GLU A 248 -8.10 18.66 14.70
N ALA A 249 -8.98 18.69 15.71
CA ALA A 249 -9.37 19.91 16.43
C ALA A 249 -8.87 19.92 17.88
N GLY A 250 -7.97 18.99 18.23
CA GLY A 250 -7.57 18.71 19.62
C GLY A 250 -8.68 18.06 20.43
N ASP A 251 -8.51 17.93 21.74
CA ASP A 251 -9.47 17.22 22.59
C ASP A 251 -9.78 18.02 23.87
N GLY A 252 -10.99 17.87 24.42
CA GLY A 252 -11.44 18.63 25.59
C GLY A 252 -12.94 18.58 25.89
N GLU A 253 -13.36 19.33 26.91
CA GLU A 253 -14.73 19.33 27.46
C GLU A 253 -15.82 19.67 26.42
N ASN A 254 -15.47 20.42 25.36
CA ASN A 254 -16.43 20.72 24.30
C ASN A 254 -16.82 19.44 23.54
N PHE A 255 -15.85 18.55 23.26
CA PHE A 255 -16.15 17.28 22.61
C PHE A 255 -16.88 16.31 23.52
N ASP A 256 -16.55 16.29 24.82
CA ASP A 256 -17.30 15.52 25.82
C ASP A 256 -18.78 15.92 25.85
N SER A 257 -19.05 17.23 25.77
CA SER A 257 -20.41 17.76 25.75
C SER A 257 -21.16 17.38 24.46
N THR A 258 -20.51 17.47 23.31
CA THR A 258 -21.11 17.06 22.02
C THR A 258 -21.40 15.56 22.00
N ALA A 259 -20.47 14.73 22.49
CA ALA A 259 -20.64 13.28 22.53
C ALA A 259 -21.75 12.85 23.50
N ALA A 260 -21.85 13.49 24.67
CA ALA A 260 -22.93 13.25 25.61
C ALA A 260 -24.30 13.58 25.00
N TRP A 261 -24.40 14.69 24.27
CA TRP A 261 -25.64 15.06 23.59
C TRP A 261 -26.04 14.08 22.49
N ILE A 262 -25.09 13.62 21.66
CA ILE A 262 -25.38 12.59 20.64
C ILE A 262 -25.91 11.32 21.29
N ARG A 263 -25.28 10.83 22.37
CA ARG A 263 -25.72 9.61 23.07
C ARG A 263 -27.14 9.71 23.63
N GLU A 264 -27.53 10.89 24.12
CA GLU A 264 -28.90 11.14 24.56
C GLU A 264 -29.87 11.18 23.37
N ARG A 265 -29.46 11.78 22.26
CA ARG A 265 -30.32 12.05 21.11
C ARG A 265 -30.51 10.87 20.16
N ASP A 266 -29.46 10.09 19.94
CA ASP A 266 -29.40 8.93 19.03
C ASP A 266 -28.49 7.85 19.62
N PRO A 267 -29.01 7.01 20.54
CA PRO A 267 -28.25 5.91 21.11
C PRO A 267 -28.03 4.75 20.11
N GLY A 268 -28.62 4.81 18.91
CA GLY A 268 -28.59 3.74 17.91
C GLY A 268 -27.35 3.76 17.00
N ARG A 269 -26.44 4.72 17.19
CA ARG A 269 -25.19 4.84 16.41
C ARG A 269 -23.99 5.14 17.31
N PRO A 270 -22.86 4.44 17.13
CA PRO A 270 -21.63 4.72 17.84
C PRO A 270 -20.99 6.06 17.43
N ILE A 271 -20.15 6.57 18.31
CA ILE A 271 -19.41 7.82 18.17
C ILE A 271 -17.92 7.52 17.95
N LEU A 272 -17.32 8.25 17.01
CA LEU A 272 -15.90 8.23 16.69
C LEU A 272 -15.33 9.64 16.79
N TYR A 273 -14.10 9.78 17.28
CA TYR A 273 -13.32 11.01 17.18
C TYR A 273 -11.85 10.67 17.44
N GLU A 274 -11.00 10.86 16.43
CA GLU A 274 -9.61 10.40 16.49
C GLU A 274 -8.80 11.03 17.64
N PRO A 275 -8.85 12.35 17.87
CA PRO A 275 -8.02 12.99 18.90
C PRO A 275 -8.33 12.54 20.33
N SER A 276 -9.51 11.95 20.57
CA SER A 276 -9.86 11.38 21.88
C SER A 276 -9.18 10.03 22.16
N GLY A 277 -8.51 9.42 21.19
CA GLY A 277 -7.71 8.20 21.37
C GLY A 277 -8.53 7.01 21.84
N GLU A 278 -8.48 6.70 23.15
CA GLU A 278 -9.23 5.59 23.77
C GLU A 278 -10.25 6.06 24.83
N ARG A 279 -10.43 7.37 25.03
CA ARG A 279 -11.30 7.95 26.07
C ARG A 279 -12.76 7.47 25.97
N ASP A 280 -13.49 7.53 27.09
CA ASP A 280 -14.88 7.04 27.17
C ASP A 280 -15.91 7.88 26.40
N ASN A 281 -15.54 9.07 25.96
CA ASN A 281 -16.40 9.93 25.14
C ASN A 281 -16.57 9.41 23.70
N ILE A 282 -15.81 8.39 23.28
CA ILE A 282 -15.93 7.68 21.99
C ILE A 282 -16.16 6.18 22.18
N ASP A 283 -16.75 5.55 21.17
CA ASP A 283 -17.07 4.13 21.16
C ASP A 283 -16.13 3.30 20.25
N ILE A 284 -15.46 3.95 19.29
CA ILE A 284 -14.52 3.33 18.33
C ILE A 284 -13.16 4.02 18.40
N VAL A 285 -12.08 3.23 18.55
CA VAL A 285 -10.70 3.75 18.50
C VAL A 285 -10.27 3.84 17.04
N ALA A 286 -9.87 5.04 16.60
CA ALA A 286 -9.73 5.32 15.19
C ALA A 286 -8.54 6.19 14.79
N PRO A 287 -7.28 5.75 15.03
CA PRO A 287 -6.10 6.55 14.75
C PRO A 287 -5.88 6.78 13.25
N MET A 288 -5.16 7.86 12.93
CA MET A 288 -4.69 8.19 11.58
C MET A 288 -3.27 7.65 11.34
N TYR A 289 -3.02 7.10 10.15
CA TYR A 289 -1.69 6.77 9.60
C TYR A 289 -0.78 5.89 10.47
N VAL A 290 -1.33 5.13 11.42
CA VAL A 290 -0.54 4.17 12.20
C VAL A 290 -0.14 2.98 11.34
N ARG A 291 1.06 2.44 11.60
CA ARG A 291 1.66 1.36 10.80
C ARG A 291 1.11 -0.03 11.17
N PRO A 292 1.23 -1.06 10.31
CA PRO A 292 0.67 -2.39 10.59
C PRO A 292 1.11 -3.01 11.93
N TYR A 293 2.34 -2.76 12.39
CA TYR A 293 2.79 -3.28 13.68
C TYR A 293 2.03 -2.65 14.88
N TRP A 294 1.56 -1.41 14.76
CA TRP A 294 0.73 -0.78 15.79
C TRP A 294 -0.67 -1.39 15.85
N LEU A 295 -1.24 -1.74 14.70
CA LEU A 295 -2.50 -2.49 14.61
C LEU A 295 -2.37 -3.82 15.35
N GLU A 296 -1.31 -4.57 15.07
CA GLU A 296 -1.07 -5.85 15.71
C GLU A 296 -0.83 -5.70 17.22
N ARG A 297 -0.12 -4.64 17.63
CA ARG A 297 0.05 -4.30 19.05
C ARG A 297 -1.29 -4.02 19.73
N TYR A 298 -2.16 -3.23 19.12
CA TYR A 298 -3.49 -2.94 19.67
C TYR A 298 -4.33 -4.22 19.76
N ALA A 299 -4.36 -5.03 18.71
CA ALA A 299 -5.09 -6.29 18.68
C ALA A 299 -4.66 -7.28 19.79
N ARG A 300 -3.40 -7.18 20.26
CA ARG A 300 -2.83 -8.03 21.31
C ARG A 300 -2.84 -7.40 22.72
N SER A 301 -3.27 -6.15 22.87
CA SER A 301 -3.20 -5.43 24.15
C SER A 301 -4.27 -5.84 25.16
N GLY A 302 -5.33 -6.54 24.70
CA GLY A 302 -6.53 -6.81 25.49
C GLY A 302 -7.57 -5.68 25.44
N ALA A 303 -7.40 -4.69 24.56
CA ALA A 303 -8.34 -3.59 24.39
C ALA A 303 -9.75 -4.07 24.01
N GLU A 304 -10.76 -3.37 24.54
CA GLU A 304 -12.16 -3.79 24.48
C GLU A 304 -12.98 -3.10 23.39
N LYS A 305 -12.48 -1.99 22.80
CA LYS A 305 -13.17 -1.24 21.74
C LYS A 305 -12.82 -1.78 20.35
N PRO A 306 -13.72 -1.65 19.35
CA PRO A 306 -13.37 -1.89 17.96
C PRO A 306 -12.33 -0.87 17.48
N PHE A 307 -11.51 -1.29 16.53
CA PHE A 307 -10.43 -0.49 15.97
C PHE A 307 -10.58 -0.40 14.45
N LEU A 308 -10.53 0.82 13.92
CA LEU A 308 -10.45 1.07 12.48
C LEU A 308 -9.46 2.19 12.20
N LEU A 309 -8.97 2.32 10.98
CA LEU A 309 -8.13 3.44 10.60
C LEU A 309 -9.01 4.55 10.02
N VAL A 310 -9.13 5.70 10.71
CA VAL A 310 -9.95 6.81 10.18
C VAL A 310 -9.32 7.41 8.92
N GLU A 311 -7.99 7.33 8.82
CA GLU A 311 -7.19 7.63 7.63
C GLU A 311 -5.98 6.70 7.61
N TYR A 312 -5.68 6.12 6.44
CA TYR A 312 -4.44 5.36 6.20
C TYR A 312 -4.13 5.29 4.70
N ALA A 313 -2.96 4.75 4.35
CA ALA A 313 -2.54 4.53 2.98
C ALA A 313 -2.68 5.80 2.12
N HIS A 314 -2.01 6.88 2.54
CA HIS A 314 -2.07 8.19 1.89
C HIS A 314 -1.73 8.11 0.39
N ALA A 315 -2.69 8.40 -0.49
CA ALA A 315 -2.65 8.10 -1.92
C ALA A 315 -2.08 9.24 -2.79
N MET A 316 -1.32 10.17 -2.20
CA MET A 316 -0.66 11.27 -2.92
C MET A 316 0.27 10.80 -4.04
N GLY A 317 -0.09 11.15 -5.28
CA GLY A 317 0.63 10.75 -6.47
C GLY A 317 0.79 9.23 -6.59
N ASN A 318 1.97 8.78 -6.98
CA ASN A 318 2.33 7.36 -7.04
C ASN A 318 2.65 6.80 -5.64
N SER A 319 1.61 6.31 -4.96
CA SER A 319 1.65 5.86 -3.56
C SER A 319 0.91 4.52 -3.33
N VAL A 320 0.33 4.29 -2.15
CA VAL A 320 -0.46 3.11 -1.75
C VAL A 320 0.36 1.82 -1.87
N GLY A 321 1.63 1.90 -1.50
CA GLY A 321 2.48 0.75 -1.22
C GLY A 321 2.05 0.04 0.06
N ASN A 322 2.41 -1.23 0.21
CA ASN A 322 2.18 -2.11 1.36
C ASN A 322 0.70 -2.30 1.79
N LEU A 323 -0.29 -1.86 1.00
CA LEU A 323 -1.71 -2.02 1.33
C LEU A 323 -2.08 -3.48 1.67
N ALA A 324 -1.49 -4.45 0.97
CA ALA A 324 -1.68 -5.86 1.26
C ALA A 324 -1.18 -6.27 2.67
N ASP A 325 -0.15 -5.62 3.20
CA ASP A 325 0.42 -5.89 4.52
C ASP A 325 -0.47 -5.38 5.66
N TYR A 326 -1.07 -4.19 5.48
CA TYR A 326 -2.16 -3.73 6.37
C TYR A 326 -3.28 -4.77 6.45
N TRP A 327 -3.77 -5.22 5.29
CA TRP A 327 -4.92 -6.12 5.23
C TRP A 327 -4.61 -7.53 5.70
N LYS A 328 -3.34 -7.97 5.60
CA LYS A 328 -2.89 -9.21 6.24
C LYS A 328 -3.05 -9.15 7.76
N VAL A 329 -2.73 -8.02 8.39
CA VAL A 329 -2.88 -7.83 9.85
C VAL A 329 -4.36 -7.66 10.23
N ILE A 330 -5.10 -6.84 9.48
CA ILE A 330 -6.54 -6.61 9.69
C ILE A 330 -7.30 -7.94 9.62
N ASP A 331 -7.07 -8.74 8.58
CA ASP A 331 -7.77 -10.03 8.38
C ASP A 331 -7.42 -11.07 9.46
N ALA A 332 -6.28 -10.92 10.14
CA ALA A 332 -5.85 -11.84 11.19
C ALA A 332 -6.53 -11.57 12.55
N HIS A 333 -7.14 -10.40 12.75
CA HIS A 333 -7.64 -9.96 14.05
C HIS A 333 -9.06 -9.37 13.95
N PRO A 334 -10.09 -10.05 14.49
CA PRO A 334 -11.50 -9.62 14.33
C PRO A 334 -11.81 -8.18 14.78
N ARG A 335 -11.11 -7.66 15.81
CA ARG A 335 -11.31 -6.30 16.32
C ARG A 335 -10.75 -5.21 15.41
N LEU A 336 -9.86 -5.57 14.48
CA LEU A 336 -9.38 -4.66 13.45
C LEU A 336 -10.38 -4.72 12.29
N GLN A 337 -11.23 -3.70 12.18
CA GLN A 337 -12.38 -3.72 11.28
C GLN A 337 -12.20 -2.82 10.05
N GLY A 338 -10.95 -2.71 9.57
CA GLY A 338 -10.61 -2.00 8.35
C GLY A 338 -10.28 -0.52 8.58
N GLY A 339 -10.74 0.34 7.66
CA GLY A 339 -10.47 1.78 7.71
C GLY A 339 -10.78 2.51 6.41
N PHE A 340 -10.39 3.77 6.33
CA PHE A 340 -10.67 4.67 5.21
C PHE A 340 -9.38 5.17 4.57
N ILE A 341 -9.16 4.83 3.30
CA ILE A 341 -8.01 5.33 2.52
C ILE A 341 -8.10 6.85 2.39
N TRP A 342 -6.97 7.55 2.51
CA TRP A 342 -6.89 8.99 2.23
C TRP A 342 -6.28 9.24 0.83
N ASP A 343 -7.01 9.72 -0.17
CA ASP A 343 -8.46 9.96 -0.22
C ASP A 343 -9.07 9.54 -1.57
N TRP A 344 -10.32 9.92 -1.83
CA TRP A 344 -11.03 9.49 -3.03
C TRP A 344 -10.52 10.19 -4.30
N VAL A 345 -10.46 11.51 -4.31
CA VAL A 345 -10.31 12.31 -5.54
C VAL A 345 -9.29 13.42 -5.39
N ASP A 346 -8.41 13.57 -6.39
CA ASP A 346 -7.50 14.71 -6.46
C ASP A 346 -8.27 16.03 -6.48
N GLN A 347 -7.96 16.94 -5.57
CA GLN A 347 -8.63 18.25 -5.48
C GLN A 347 -8.07 19.29 -6.48
N ALA A 348 -7.46 18.83 -7.57
CA ALA A 348 -6.93 19.69 -8.61
C ALA A 348 -8.05 20.38 -9.41
N MET A 349 -7.79 21.59 -9.88
CA MET A 349 -8.73 22.38 -10.69
C MET A 349 -8.34 22.30 -12.16
N ARG A 350 -9.32 22.30 -13.06
CA ARG A 350 -9.03 22.43 -14.50
C ARG A 350 -8.61 23.86 -14.81
N ALA A 351 -7.45 24.03 -15.45
CA ALA A 351 -6.92 25.33 -15.86
C ALA A 351 -6.35 25.28 -17.27
N VAL A 352 -6.17 26.45 -17.87
CA VAL A 352 -5.57 26.61 -19.20
C VAL A 352 -4.42 27.62 -19.10
N ASP A 353 -3.24 27.25 -19.59
CA ASP A 353 -2.06 28.11 -19.55
C ASP A 353 -2.06 29.19 -20.64
N GLU A 354 -1.07 30.08 -20.64
CA GLU A 354 -0.92 31.16 -21.62
C GLU A 354 -0.77 30.66 -23.08
N ARG A 355 -0.47 29.37 -23.27
CA ARG A 355 -0.31 28.73 -24.59
C ARG A 355 -1.58 27.98 -25.02
N GLY A 356 -2.64 28.02 -24.22
CA GLY A 356 -3.89 27.31 -24.50
C GLY A 356 -3.87 25.83 -24.15
N ARG A 357 -2.89 25.36 -23.37
CA ARG A 357 -2.82 23.96 -22.91
C ARG A 357 -3.62 23.79 -21.63
N GLU A 358 -4.48 22.78 -21.61
CA GLU A 358 -5.20 22.40 -20.39
C GLU A 358 -4.28 21.65 -19.43
N TYR A 359 -4.40 21.92 -18.13
CA TYR A 359 -3.64 21.26 -17.07
C TYR A 359 -4.42 21.20 -15.75
N TRP A 360 -3.97 20.31 -14.86
CA TRP A 360 -4.48 20.18 -13.50
C TRP A 360 -3.74 21.13 -12.56
N ALA A 361 -4.38 22.24 -12.22
CA ALA A 361 -3.83 23.25 -11.33
C ALA A 361 -3.97 22.84 -9.85
N TYR A 362 -2.96 23.20 -9.06
CA TYR A 362 -2.91 22.99 -7.61
C TYR A 362 -2.33 24.22 -6.90
N GLY A 363 -2.06 24.12 -5.60
CA GLY A 363 -1.54 25.23 -4.79
C GLY A 363 -0.32 25.90 -5.43
N GLY A 364 -0.36 27.22 -5.58
CA GLY A 364 0.68 28.02 -6.23
C GLY A 364 0.36 28.44 -7.67
N ASP A 365 -0.61 27.82 -8.34
CA ASP A 365 -1.02 28.22 -9.70
C ASP A 365 -2.01 29.39 -9.73
N PHE A 366 -2.66 29.66 -8.59
CA PHE A 366 -3.61 30.75 -8.44
C PHE A 366 -3.08 31.80 -7.47
N GLY A 367 -3.46 33.06 -7.71
CA GLY A 367 -3.09 34.18 -6.86
C GLY A 367 -1.74 34.82 -7.23
N PRO A 368 -1.35 35.89 -6.51
CA PRO A 368 -0.07 36.56 -6.76
C PRO A 368 1.11 35.72 -6.26
N ALA A 369 2.28 35.90 -6.89
CA ALA A 369 3.52 35.26 -6.47
C ALA A 369 3.83 35.53 -4.99
N GLY A 370 4.18 34.48 -4.25
CA GLY A 370 4.49 34.56 -2.81
C GLY A 370 3.28 34.44 -1.89
N MET A 371 2.06 34.25 -2.41
CA MET A 371 0.93 33.79 -1.60
C MET A 371 1.29 32.45 -0.91
N PRO A 372 1.05 32.29 0.41
CA PRO A 372 1.30 31.04 1.11
C PRO A 372 0.58 29.87 0.44
N THR A 373 1.27 28.74 0.29
CA THR A 373 0.74 27.55 -0.35
C THR A 373 1.44 26.29 0.14
N ASP A 374 0.69 25.20 0.23
CA ASP A 374 1.19 23.84 0.49
C ASP A 374 1.37 23.02 -0.80
N GLY A 375 1.39 23.68 -1.96
CA GLY A 375 1.66 23.05 -3.25
C GLY A 375 0.62 22.01 -3.63
N ASN A 376 1.07 20.83 -4.05
CA ASN A 376 0.21 19.73 -4.50
C ASN A 376 -0.30 18.83 -3.35
N PHE A 377 -0.22 19.23 -2.08
CA PHE A 377 -0.67 18.42 -0.93
C PHE A 377 -2.19 18.16 -0.88
N LEU A 378 -2.94 18.70 -1.84
CA LEU A 378 -4.36 18.46 -2.09
C LEU A 378 -4.64 17.39 -3.18
N VAL A 379 -3.58 16.82 -3.76
CA VAL A 379 -3.63 15.84 -4.85
C VAL A 379 -3.34 14.45 -4.28
N ASN A 380 -4.34 13.88 -3.61
CA ASN A 380 -4.21 12.68 -2.77
C ASN A 380 -5.14 11.52 -3.18
N GLY A 381 -5.76 11.60 -4.36
CA GLY A 381 -6.89 10.75 -4.71
C GLY A 381 -6.52 9.37 -5.23
N LEU A 382 -7.38 8.39 -4.95
CA LEU A 382 -7.46 7.12 -5.69
C LEU A 382 -7.88 7.31 -7.16
N VAL A 383 -8.58 8.41 -7.45
CA VAL A 383 -8.95 8.84 -8.79
C VAL A 383 -8.50 10.29 -9.03
N SER A 384 -8.19 10.62 -10.28
CA SER A 384 -7.90 11.98 -10.71
C SER A 384 -9.13 12.88 -10.57
N ALA A 385 -8.95 14.19 -10.71
CA ALA A 385 -10.04 15.16 -10.56
C ALA A 385 -11.24 14.90 -11.48
N ASP A 386 -11.01 14.30 -12.66
CA ASP A 386 -12.02 13.85 -13.63
C ASP A 386 -12.41 12.35 -13.49
N ARG A 387 -12.17 11.77 -12.32
CA ARG A 387 -12.58 10.40 -11.91
C ARG A 387 -11.91 9.27 -12.70
N GLN A 388 -10.77 9.53 -13.36
CA GLN A 388 -9.97 8.43 -13.92
C GLN A 388 -9.20 7.72 -12.80
N PRO A 389 -9.33 6.39 -12.65
CA PRO A 389 -8.59 5.68 -11.61
C PRO A 389 -7.08 5.79 -11.80
N HIS A 390 -6.38 6.17 -10.72
CA HIS A 390 -4.94 6.01 -10.68
C HIS A 390 -4.56 4.52 -10.60
N PRO A 391 -3.32 4.14 -10.97
CA PRO A 391 -2.92 2.74 -10.99
C PRO A 391 -3.03 2.02 -9.64
N HIS A 392 -2.85 2.74 -8.51
CA HIS A 392 -3.06 2.15 -7.19
C HIS A 392 -4.51 1.73 -6.90
N ALA A 393 -5.51 2.25 -7.63
CA ALA A 393 -6.91 1.87 -7.41
C ALA A 393 -7.15 0.39 -7.73
N TRP A 394 -6.35 -0.19 -8.63
CA TRP A 394 -6.39 -1.61 -8.95
C TRP A 394 -5.81 -2.48 -7.83
N GLU A 395 -4.82 -1.97 -7.08
CA GLU A 395 -4.35 -2.62 -5.85
C GLU A 395 -5.45 -2.60 -4.79
N VAL A 396 -6.13 -1.45 -4.61
CA VAL A 396 -7.27 -1.33 -3.69
C VAL A 396 -8.36 -2.34 -4.06
N LYS A 397 -8.74 -2.41 -5.34
CA LYS A 397 -9.75 -3.37 -5.82
C LYS A 397 -9.39 -4.81 -5.47
N LYS A 398 -8.12 -5.20 -5.65
CA LYS A 398 -7.62 -6.54 -5.33
C LYS A 398 -7.65 -6.80 -3.83
N VAL A 399 -7.10 -5.90 -3.03
CA VAL A 399 -7.00 -6.07 -1.58
C VAL A 399 -8.38 -6.06 -0.92
N TYR A 400 -9.31 -5.24 -1.43
CA TYR A 400 -10.68 -5.11 -0.92
C TYR A 400 -11.62 -6.20 -1.44
N GLN A 401 -11.16 -7.13 -2.28
CA GLN A 401 -12.05 -8.08 -2.92
C GLN A 401 -12.81 -8.94 -1.89
N PRO A 402 -14.14 -9.10 -2.04
CA PRO A 402 -14.99 -9.79 -1.06
C PRO A 402 -14.98 -11.31 -1.17
N VAL A 403 -14.19 -11.87 -2.09
CA VAL A 403 -14.02 -13.33 -2.22
C VAL A 403 -12.54 -13.64 -2.28
N ARG A 404 -12.06 -14.53 -1.41
CA ARG A 404 -10.67 -15.00 -1.44
C ARG A 404 -10.65 -16.39 -2.06
N VAL A 405 -9.68 -16.62 -2.95
CA VAL A 405 -9.41 -17.95 -3.51
C VAL A 405 -8.02 -18.37 -3.05
N SER A 406 -7.89 -19.61 -2.58
CA SER A 406 -6.60 -20.14 -2.10
C SER A 406 -6.38 -21.58 -2.59
N PRO A 407 -5.11 -22.02 -2.73
CA PRO A 407 -4.82 -23.35 -3.23
C PRO A 407 -5.15 -24.41 -2.16
N VAL A 408 -5.78 -25.52 -2.59
CA VAL A 408 -5.95 -26.73 -1.77
C VAL A 408 -5.10 -27.85 -2.33
N ASP A 409 -5.26 -28.15 -3.62
CA ASP A 409 -4.47 -29.12 -4.37
C ASP A 409 -4.55 -28.74 -5.85
N LEU A 410 -3.66 -27.85 -6.28
CA LEU A 410 -3.68 -27.30 -7.65
C LEU A 410 -3.40 -28.39 -8.70
N ALA A 411 -2.60 -29.41 -8.39
CA ALA A 411 -2.31 -30.49 -9.35
C ALA A 411 -3.60 -31.23 -9.74
N ASN A 412 -4.47 -31.48 -8.77
CA ASN A 412 -5.77 -32.12 -8.98
C ASN A 412 -6.92 -31.11 -9.19
N GLY A 413 -6.62 -29.83 -9.41
CA GLY A 413 -7.62 -28.79 -9.68
C GLY A 413 -8.57 -28.55 -8.51
N ARG A 414 -8.05 -28.44 -7.28
CA ARG A 414 -8.83 -28.11 -6.08
C ARG A 414 -8.38 -26.78 -5.49
N ILE A 415 -9.35 -25.90 -5.26
CA ILE A 415 -9.18 -24.57 -4.66
C ILE A 415 -10.17 -24.41 -3.51
N ALA A 416 -9.87 -23.52 -2.57
CA ALA A 416 -10.82 -23.04 -1.59
C ALA A 416 -11.36 -21.67 -2.02
N VAL A 417 -12.66 -21.47 -1.86
CA VAL A 417 -13.36 -20.21 -2.11
C VAL A 417 -13.96 -19.75 -0.79
N GLU A 418 -13.48 -18.63 -0.29
CA GLU A 418 -13.92 -18.00 0.95
C GLU A 418 -14.82 -16.81 0.62
N ASN A 419 -16.04 -16.83 1.15
CA ASN A 419 -16.98 -15.73 1.07
C ASN A 419 -16.72 -14.74 2.22
N ARG A 420 -16.28 -13.53 1.88
CA ARG A 420 -16.03 -12.43 2.83
C ARG A 420 -17.09 -11.33 2.77
N TYR A 421 -18.25 -11.60 2.15
CA TYR A 421 -19.47 -10.84 2.38
C TYR A 421 -20.06 -11.18 3.75
N ALA A 422 -20.76 -10.23 4.36
CA ALA A 422 -21.41 -10.39 5.65
C ALA A 422 -22.87 -10.84 5.54
N PHE A 423 -23.56 -10.53 4.44
CA PHE A 423 -25.02 -10.70 4.33
C PHE A 423 -25.50 -11.46 3.10
N ARG A 424 -24.64 -11.69 2.10
CA ARG A 424 -25.00 -12.45 0.89
C ARG A 424 -24.10 -13.65 0.62
N ASP A 425 -24.70 -14.70 0.04
CA ASP A 425 -23.95 -15.83 -0.51
C ASP A 425 -23.31 -15.48 -1.88
N LEU A 426 -22.66 -16.47 -2.50
CA LEU A 426 -21.97 -16.29 -3.78
C LEU A 426 -22.81 -16.66 -5.03
N THR A 427 -24.11 -16.94 -4.89
CA THR A 427 -24.95 -17.42 -6.01
C THR A 427 -25.07 -16.41 -7.15
N GLY A 428 -24.97 -15.12 -6.82
CA GLY A 428 -24.93 -14.01 -7.78
C GLY A 428 -23.61 -13.86 -8.55
N LEU A 429 -22.61 -14.72 -8.32
CA LEU A 429 -21.30 -14.69 -9.00
C LEU A 429 -21.11 -15.88 -9.95
N ALA A 430 -20.57 -15.61 -11.13
CA ALA A 430 -20.08 -16.59 -12.07
C ALA A 430 -18.57 -16.73 -11.93
N GLY A 431 -18.12 -17.94 -11.56
CA GLY A 431 -16.70 -18.28 -11.51
C GLY A 431 -16.20 -18.83 -12.84
N ARG A 432 -14.99 -18.43 -13.24
CA ARG A 432 -14.25 -18.98 -14.39
C ARG A 432 -12.82 -19.25 -14.00
N TRP A 433 -12.20 -20.23 -14.65
CA TRP A 433 -10.78 -20.50 -14.53
C TRP A 433 -10.15 -20.64 -15.91
N GLU A 434 -8.88 -20.30 -16.01
CA GLU A 434 -8.04 -20.51 -17.19
C GLU A 434 -6.63 -20.90 -16.78
N VAL A 435 -5.99 -21.75 -17.59
CA VAL A 435 -4.58 -22.08 -17.48
C VAL A 435 -3.85 -21.37 -18.61
N LEU A 436 -2.89 -20.53 -18.26
CA LEU A 436 -1.99 -19.84 -19.17
C LEU A 436 -0.71 -20.64 -19.36
N ALA A 437 -0.16 -20.64 -20.57
CA ALA A 437 1.15 -21.16 -20.94
C ALA A 437 1.97 -20.01 -21.56
N ASP A 438 2.86 -19.40 -20.78
CA ASP A 438 3.52 -18.11 -21.07
C ASP A 438 2.55 -17.02 -21.56
N GLY A 439 1.42 -16.90 -20.86
CA GLY A 439 0.40 -15.89 -21.16
C GLY A 439 -0.68 -16.35 -22.14
N GLU A 440 -0.50 -17.45 -22.86
CA GLU A 440 -1.51 -17.97 -23.80
C GLU A 440 -2.47 -18.95 -23.11
N VAL A 441 -3.78 -18.78 -23.29
CA VAL A 441 -4.80 -19.67 -22.70
C VAL A 441 -4.74 -21.06 -23.36
N VAL A 442 -4.40 -22.10 -22.59
CA VAL A 442 -4.33 -23.50 -23.06
C VAL A 442 -5.45 -24.39 -22.53
N ALA A 443 -6.12 -23.98 -21.45
CA ALA A 443 -7.31 -24.62 -20.93
C ALA A 443 -8.17 -23.59 -20.20
N SER A 444 -9.49 -23.79 -20.19
CA SER A 444 -10.40 -22.94 -19.41
C SER A 444 -11.69 -23.68 -19.10
N GLY A 445 -12.43 -23.15 -18.13
CA GLY A 445 -13.73 -23.69 -17.73
C GLY A 445 -14.50 -22.76 -16.81
N ALA A 446 -15.75 -23.12 -16.55
CA ALA A 446 -16.53 -22.49 -15.49
C ALA A 446 -16.25 -23.18 -14.15
N LEU A 447 -16.32 -22.43 -13.05
CA LEU A 447 -16.51 -23.03 -11.74
C LEU A 447 -17.94 -23.58 -11.62
N PRO A 448 -18.18 -24.60 -10.77
CA PRO A 448 -19.53 -24.94 -10.38
C PRO A 448 -20.22 -23.75 -9.72
N GLU A 449 -21.55 -23.82 -9.61
CA GLU A 449 -22.33 -22.82 -8.89
C GLU A 449 -21.80 -22.65 -7.46
N LEU A 450 -21.56 -21.40 -7.08
CA LEU A 450 -21.03 -21.05 -5.77
C LEU A 450 -22.21 -20.66 -4.88
N ALA A 451 -22.54 -21.50 -3.90
CA ALA A 451 -23.56 -21.21 -2.90
C ALA A 451 -22.95 -21.01 -1.49
N THR A 452 -21.67 -20.62 -1.45
CA THR A 452 -20.92 -20.43 -0.21
C THR A 452 -21.57 -19.35 0.64
N ALA A 453 -22.06 -19.74 1.82
CA ALA A 453 -22.73 -18.84 2.76
C ALA A 453 -21.79 -17.70 3.22
N PRO A 454 -22.33 -16.56 3.69
CA PRO A 454 -21.53 -15.47 4.29
C PRO A 454 -20.52 -15.98 5.32
N GLY A 455 -19.30 -15.47 5.28
CA GLY A 455 -18.21 -15.84 6.20
C GLY A 455 -17.71 -17.29 6.10
N SER A 456 -18.19 -18.08 5.14
CA SER A 456 -17.87 -19.50 5.01
C SER A 456 -16.83 -19.78 3.93
N VAL A 457 -16.25 -20.98 3.97
CA VAL A 457 -15.26 -21.47 2.99
C VAL A 457 -15.72 -22.80 2.41
N ASP A 458 -15.78 -22.89 1.08
CA ASP A 458 -16.02 -24.14 0.37
C ASP A 458 -14.80 -24.59 -0.43
N THR A 459 -14.59 -25.90 -0.54
CA THR A 459 -13.62 -26.47 -1.48
C THR A 459 -14.28 -26.75 -2.82
N VAL A 460 -13.76 -26.14 -3.88
CA VAL A 460 -14.26 -26.24 -5.25
C VAL A 460 -13.30 -27.08 -6.09
N ALA A 461 -13.85 -28.04 -6.85
CA ALA A 461 -13.11 -28.83 -7.83
C ALA A 461 -13.32 -28.26 -9.24
N LEU A 462 -12.22 -28.06 -9.97
CA LEU A 462 -12.21 -27.61 -11.38
C LEU A 462 -12.55 -28.75 -12.35
N ASN A 463 -12.65 -29.99 -11.85
CA ASN A 463 -12.96 -31.22 -12.59
C ASN A 463 -11.97 -31.59 -13.70
N VAL A 464 -10.76 -31.03 -13.67
CA VAL A 464 -9.63 -31.40 -14.54
C VAL A 464 -8.32 -31.38 -13.74
N PRO A 465 -7.40 -32.35 -13.93
CA PRO A 465 -6.02 -32.21 -13.46
C PRO A 465 -5.35 -31.06 -14.22
N LEU A 466 -4.77 -30.11 -13.49
CA LEU A 466 -4.15 -28.94 -14.12
C LEU A 466 -2.76 -29.25 -14.67
N ILE A 467 -2.01 -30.16 -14.04
CA ILE A 467 -0.67 -30.57 -14.46
C ILE A 467 -0.40 -32.04 -14.15
N GLY A 468 0.16 -32.78 -15.12
CA GLY A 468 0.80 -34.08 -14.89
C GLY A 468 -0.12 -35.30 -14.73
N GLY A 469 -1.43 -35.16 -14.97
CA GLY A 469 -2.38 -36.27 -14.85
C GLY A 469 -2.70 -36.96 -16.18
N VAL A 470 -2.37 -38.25 -16.32
CA VAL A 470 -3.13 -39.17 -17.18
C VAL A 470 -4.36 -39.60 -16.37
N LEU A 471 -5.57 -39.33 -16.83
CA LEU A 471 -6.78 -39.95 -16.27
C LEU A 471 -7.28 -41.05 -17.21
N GLU A 472 -7.60 -42.20 -16.63
CA GLU A 472 -8.42 -43.22 -17.30
C GLU A 472 -9.75 -42.59 -17.73
N ARG A 473 -10.17 -42.87 -18.97
CA ARG A 473 -11.41 -42.40 -19.63
C ARG A 473 -11.38 -41.01 -20.28
N GLY A 474 -10.31 -40.67 -21.00
CA GLY A 474 -10.42 -39.80 -22.19
C GLY A 474 -10.48 -38.28 -21.99
N ALA A 475 -10.42 -37.77 -20.76
CA ALA A 475 -10.16 -36.34 -20.50
C ALA A 475 -8.63 -36.09 -20.51
N ARG A 476 -8.14 -35.21 -21.38
CA ARG A 476 -6.70 -34.86 -21.47
C ARG A 476 -6.42 -33.63 -20.60
N GLY A 477 -5.58 -33.77 -19.57
CA GLY A 477 -5.01 -32.63 -18.84
C GLY A 477 -3.93 -31.89 -19.66
N VAL A 478 -3.40 -30.77 -19.15
CA VAL A 478 -2.33 -30.02 -19.83
C VAL A 478 -1.02 -30.83 -19.76
N VAL A 479 -0.45 -31.14 -20.93
CA VAL A 479 0.89 -31.72 -21.03
C VAL A 479 1.89 -30.57 -20.94
N ALA A 480 2.61 -30.48 -19.84
CA ALA A 480 3.60 -29.43 -19.62
C ALA A 480 4.78 -29.57 -20.60
N LEU A 481 5.08 -28.48 -21.31
CA LEU A 481 6.25 -28.38 -22.19
C LEU A 481 7.47 -27.87 -21.40
N PRO A 482 8.70 -28.34 -21.71
CA PRO A 482 9.92 -27.77 -21.14
C PRO A 482 10.04 -26.27 -21.43
N GLY A 483 10.49 -25.52 -20.43
CA GLY A 483 10.72 -24.06 -20.52
C GLY A 483 9.47 -23.20 -20.71
N VAL A 484 8.28 -23.72 -20.41
CA VAL A 484 7.02 -22.95 -20.43
C VAL A 484 6.49 -22.76 -19.01
N GLU A 485 6.15 -21.54 -18.64
CA GLU A 485 5.49 -21.22 -17.37
C GLU A 485 3.99 -21.45 -17.48
N TYR A 486 3.43 -22.18 -16.50
CA TYR A 486 2.00 -22.42 -16.40
C TYR A 486 1.40 -21.70 -15.20
N LEU A 487 0.36 -20.91 -15.43
CA LEU A 487 -0.37 -20.15 -14.42
C LEU A 487 -1.85 -20.51 -14.45
N LEU A 488 -2.49 -20.68 -13.30
CA LEU A 488 -3.94 -20.78 -13.15
C LEU A 488 -4.48 -19.41 -12.77
N ASN A 489 -5.37 -18.85 -13.58
CA ASN A 489 -6.20 -17.71 -13.17
C ASN A 489 -7.59 -18.21 -12.78
N VAL A 490 -8.12 -17.65 -11.70
CA VAL A 490 -9.51 -17.84 -11.27
C VAL A 490 -10.15 -16.46 -11.17
N THR A 491 -11.30 -16.26 -11.81
CA THR A 491 -12.03 -15.00 -11.82
C THR A 491 -13.47 -15.21 -11.38
N LEU A 492 -14.01 -14.24 -10.66
CA LEU A 492 -15.42 -14.21 -10.23
C LEU A 492 -16.04 -12.90 -10.72
N GLN A 493 -17.13 -13.03 -11.47
CA GLN A 493 -17.84 -11.91 -12.10
C GLN A 493 -19.30 -11.88 -11.67
N SER A 494 -19.93 -10.71 -11.66
CA SER A 494 -21.39 -10.60 -11.48
C SER A 494 -22.14 -11.41 -12.55
N ARG A 495 -23.16 -12.18 -12.16
CA ARG A 495 -24.00 -12.94 -13.10
C ARG A 495 -25.01 -12.05 -13.82
N GLU A 496 -25.56 -11.08 -13.11
CA GLU A 496 -26.68 -10.25 -13.54
C GLU A 496 -26.38 -8.77 -13.33
N ASP A 497 -27.15 -7.91 -14.00
CA ASP A 497 -27.09 -6.47 -13.78
C ASP A 497 -27.63 -6.15 -12.38
N ALA A 498 -26.90 -5.32 -11.66
CA ALA A 498 -27.33 -4.69 -10.42
C ALA A 498 -27.17 -3.17 -10.56
N PRO A 499 -27.83 -2.35 -9.71
CA PRO A 499 -27.61 -0.92 -9.70
C PRO A 499 -26.11 -0.57 -9.68
N LEU A 500 -25.67 0.23 -10.66
CA LEU A 500 -24.28 0.67 -10.88
C LEU A 500 -23.24 -0.41 -11.26
N ILE A 501 -23.58 -1.69 -11.12
CA ILE A 501 -22.71 -2.84 -11.41
C ILE A 501 -23.30 -3.69 -12.54
N PRO A 502 -22.73 -3.65 -13.76
CA PRO A 502 -23.22 -4.46 -14.87
C PRO A 502 -22.91 -5.94 -14.66
N ALA A 503 -23.64 -6.82 -15.34
CA ALA A 503 -23.28 -8.23 -15.50
C ALA A 503 -21.87 -8.37 -16.11
N GLY A 504 -21.13 -9.40 -15.71
CA GLY A 504 -19.75 -9.63 -16.14
C GLY A 504 -18.71 -8.73 -15.46
N HIS A 505 -19.09 -7.87 -14.52
CA HIS A 505 -18.15 -7.06 -13.74
C HIS A 505 -17.23 -7.95 -12.91
N LEU A 506 -15.91 -7.80 -13.05
CA LEU A 506 -14.92 -8.52 -12.26
C LEU A 506 -14.96 -8.08 -10.79
N VAL A 507 -15.41 -8.97 -9.91
CA VAL A 507 -15.51 -8.72 -8.46
C VAL A 507 -14.23 -9.14 -7.75
N ALA A 508 -13.72 -10.33 -8.07
CA ALA A 508 -12.53 -10.91 -7.44
C ALA A 508 -11.77 -11.77 -8.44
N TRP A 509 -10.46 -11.90 -8.25
CA TRP A 509 -9.63 -12.85 -8.98
C TRP A 509 -8.44 -13.32 -8.16
N GLU A 510 -7.82 -14.42 -8.57
CA GLU A 510 -6.53 -14.87 -8.06
C GLU A 510 -5.72 -15.61 -9.13
N GLN A 511 -4.39 -15.61 -9.00
CA GLN A 511 -3.50 -16.30 -9.92
C GLN A 511 -2.48 -17.17 -9.16
N PHE A 512 -2.29 -18.40 -9.62
CA PHE A 512 -1.37 -19.37 -9.00
C PHE A 512 -0.39 -19.93 -10.02
N LYS A 513 0.88 -20.07 -9.63
CA LYS A 513 1.88 -20.77 -10.44
C LYS A 513 1.71 -22.28 -10.30
N LEU A 514 1.64 -23.01 -11.41
CA LEU A 514 1.36 -24.46 -11.43
C LEU A 514 2.62 -25.33 -11.57
N GLN A 515 3.69 -24.88 -12.23
CA GLN A 515 4.96 -25.63 -12.36
C GLN A 515 6.20 -24.73 -12.45
N GLN A 516 7.38 -25.33 -12.23
CA GLN A 516 8.71 -24.72 -12.35
C GLN A 516 9.54 -25.44 -13.45
N GLU A 517 10.38 -24.65 -14.13
CA GLU A 517 11.02 -24.91 -15.42
C GLU A 517 11.86 -26.19 -15.55
N ARG A 518 11.93 -26.72 -16.78
CA ARG A 518 12.98 -27.65 -17.23
C ARG A 518 13.86 -26.96 -18.30
N PRO A 519 15.18 -27.18 -18.31
CA PRO A 519 16.08 -26.57 -19.28
C PRO A 519 15.72 -26.94 -20.72
N ILE A 520 15.87 -25.98 -21.64
CA ILE A 520 15.77 -26.19 -23.10
C ILE A 520 17.19 -26.44 -23.65
N GLU A 521 17.31 -27.36 -24.61
CA GLU A 521 18.58 -27.67 -25.31
C GLU A 521 19.02 -26.53 -26.25
N ALA A 522 20.34 -26.32 -26.34
CA ALA A 522 20.94 -25.23 -27.10
C ALA A 522 20.67 -25.31 -28.62
N SER A 523 20.46 -24.16 -29.25
CA SER A 523 20.34 -24.03 -30.71
C SER A 523 21.70 -24.20 -31.43
N PRO A 524 21.72 -24.66 -32.70
CA PRO A 524 22.94 -24.87 -33.48
C PRO A 524 23.66 -23.55 -33.84
N PRO A 525 24.97 -23.60 -34.11
CA PRO A 525 25.82 -22.41 -34.20
C PRO A 525 25.59 -21.58 -35.48
N GLY A 526 25.55 -20.24 -35.32
CA GLY A 526 25.54 -19.25 -36.40
C GLY A 526 26.93 -18.98 -37.02
N ALA A 527 27.05 -17.93 -37.83
CA ALA A 527 28.32 -17.49 -38.41
C ALA A 527 29.30 -16.97 -37.33
N PRO A 528 30.63 -17.12 -37.51
CA PRO A 528 31.60 -16.64 -36.52
C PRO A 528 31.57 -15.12 -36.39
N LEU A 529 31.76 -14.64 -35.15
CA LEU A 529 31.86 -13.22 -34.83
C LEU A 529 33.21 -12.65 -35.27
N SER A 530 33.18 -11.40 -35.72
CA SER A 530 34.36 -10.57 -35.96
C SER A 530 34.39 -9.43 -34.94
N ALA A 531 35.58 -9.10 -34.43
CA ALA A 531 35.76 -7.99 -33.50
C ALA A 531 37.00 -7.16 -33.84
N SER A 532 36.81 -5.89 -34.19
CA SER A 532 37.88 -4.92 -34.48
C SER A 532 37.89 -3.78 -33.49
N GLU A 533 39.07 -3.23 -33.21
CA GLU A 533 39.26 -2.14 -32.25
C GLU A 533 39.87 -0.93 -32.95
N THR A 534 39.34 0.25 -32.66
CA THR A 534 39.92 1.56 -33.00
C THR A 534 40.30 2.29 -31.70
N PRO A 535 40.96 3.46 -31.76
CA PRO A 535 41.22 4.25 -30.55
C PRO A 535 39.95 4.65 -29.79
N THR A 536 38.83 4.79 -30.49
CA THR A 536 37.55 5.29 -29.95
C THR A 536 36.51 4.20 -29.76
N ASP A 537 36.56 3.10 -30.52
CA ASP A 537 35.47 2.14 -30.59
C ASP A 537 35.95 0.68 -30.56
N VAL A 538 35.08 -0.21 -30.09
CA VAL A 538 35.13 -1.65 -30.35
C VAL A 538 33.93 -2.00 -31.21
N LEU A 539 34.17 -2.55 -32.40
CA LEU A 539 33.15 -3.01 -33.31
C LEU A 539 33.07 -4.54 -33.25
N VAL A 540 31.88 -5.07 -33.02
CA VAL A 540 31.60 -6.51 -33.04
C VAL A 540 30.51 -6.77 -34.07
N SER A 541 30.77 -7.61 -35.07
CA SER A 541 29.83 -7.89 -36.16
C SER A 541 29.69 -9.39 -36.41
N GLY A 542 28.47 -9.82 -36.70
CA GLY A 542 28.14 -11.19 -37.07
C GLY A 542 26.87 -11.21 -37.93
N GLY A 543 26.84 -12.04 -38.98
CA GLY A 543 25.66 -12.17 -39.84
C GLY A 543 25.13 -10.82 -40.36
N ASP A 544 23.97 -10.41 -39.84
CA ASP A 544 23.23 -9.20 -40.18
C ASP A 544 23.29 -8.10 -39.10
N PHE A 545 24.04 -8.26 -38.01
CA PHE A 545 24.10 -7.27 -36.93
C PHE A 545 25.50 -6.69 -36.71
N THR A 546 25.55 -5.47 -36.17
CA THR A 546 26.78 -4.79 -35.76
C THR A 546 26.59 -4.06 -34.43
N LEU A 547 27.50 -4.25 -33.49
CA LEU A 547 27.56 -3.54 -32.22
C LEU A 547 28.78 -2.62 -32.21
N ARG A 548 28.59 -1.41 -31.72
CA ARG A 548 29.68 -0.45 -31.49
C ARG A 548 29.71 -0.05 -30.02
N PHE A 549 30.82 -0.35 -29.36
CA PHE A 549 31.07 0.10 -27.99
C PHE A 549 32.02 1.30 -28.00
N ASP A 550 31.67 2.36 -27.28
CA ASP A 550 32.53 3.52 -27.14
C ASP A 550 33.57 3.28 -26.03
N ARG A 551 34.85 3.42 -26.36
CA ARG A 551 35.98 3.22 -25.44
C ARG A 551 36.16 4.36 -24.45
N THR A 552 35.46 5.49 -24.66
CA THR A 552 35.49 6.64 -23.74
C THR A 552 34.53 6.44 -22.58
N SER A 553 33.30 6.04 -22.87
CA SER A 553 32.24 5.77 -21.88
C SER A 553 32.22 4.32 -21.38
N GLY A 554 32.78 3.38 -22.16
CA GLY A 554 32.77 1.95 -21.89
C GLY A 554 31.40 1.27 -22.08
N THR A 555 30.43 1.98 -22.65
CA THR A 555 29.07 1.48 -22.87
C THR A 555 28.85 1.11 -24.33
N LEU A 556 27.85 0.25 -24.57
CA LEU A 556 27.34 0.02 -25.92
C LEU A 556 26.70 1.32 -26.44
N ALA A 557 27.09 1.72 -27.65
CA ALA A 557 26.79 3.02 -28.26
C ALA A 557 26.01 2.88 -29.58
N SER A 558 25.81 1.66 -30.07
CA SER A 558 24.97 1.34 -31.23
C SER A 558 24.77 -0.18 -31.31
N LEU A 559 23.57 -0.60 -31.69
CA LEU A 559 23.21 -1.97 -32.05
C LEU A 559 22.38 -1.91 -33.33
N GLU A 560 23.00 -2.23 -34.45
CA GLU A 560 22.35 -2.23 -35.75
C GLU A 560 21.96 -3.65 -36.17
N LEU A 561 20.79 -3.78 -36.80
CA LEU A 561 20.31 -4.99 -37.46
C LEU A 561 19.98 -4.66 -38.93
N GLY A 562 20.69 -5.25 -39.88
CA GLY A 562 20.51 -4.99 -41.31
C GLY A 562 20.74 -3.51 -41.71
N GLY A 563 21.54 -2.76 -40.92
CA GLY A 563 21.76 -1.33 -41.07
C GLY A 563 20.68 -0.44 -40.42
N ARG A 564 19.68 -1.02 -39.76
CA ARG A 564 18.70 -0.31 -38.92
C ARG A 564 19.24 -0.21 -37.50
N GLU A 565 19.40 1.01 -36.99
CA GLU A 565 19.77 1.26 -35.60
C GLU A 565 18.65 0.82 -34.66
N LEU A 566 18.96 0.06 -33.61
CA LEU A 566 18.01 -0.39 -32.57
C LEU A 566 18.30 0.21 -31.21
N LEU A 567 19.48 0.83 -31.02
CA LEU A 567 19.92 1.39 -29.75
C LEU A 567 20.82 2.60 -30.00
N HIS A 568 20.50 3.75 -29.39
CA HIS A 568 21.36 4.93 -29.44
C HIS A 568 22.42 4.93 -28.35
N SER A 569 22.10 4.44 -27.15
CA SER A 569 23.08 4.33 -26.08
C SER A 569 22.67 3.36 -24.97
N GLY A 570 23.65 2.89 -24.22
CA GLY A 570 23.47 2.01 -23.08
C GLY A 570 23.57 0.53 -23.45
N PRO A 571 23.44 -0.38 -22.47
CA PRO A 571 23.10 -0.10 -21.09
C PRO A 571 24.18 0.66 -20.31
N ALA A 572 23.73 1.59 -19.49
CA ALA A 572 24.54 2.34 -18.54
C ALA A 572 24.04 2.09 -17.10
N PRO A 573 24.90 2.12 -16.06
CA PRO A 573 24.47 1.96 -14.68
C PRO A 573 23.47 3.06 -14.29
N ASN A 574 22.34 2.67 -13.70
CA ASN A 574 21.37 3.61 -13.15
C ASN A 574 21.04 3.27 -11.70
N PHE A 575 21.12 4.28 -10.84
CA PHE A 575 20.86 4.17 -9.40
C PHE A 575 19.79 5.17 -8.91
N TRP A 576 19.06 5.80 -9.84
CA TRP A 576 18.11 6.86 -9.53
C TRP A 576 16.76 6.65 -10.22
N ARG A 577 15.71 7.21 -9.64
CA ARG A 577 14.34 7.30 -10.19
C ARG A 577 13.82 8.73 -10.05
N ALA A 578 12.82 9.13 -10.83
CA ALA A 578 12.19 10.43 -10.67
C ALA A 578 11.38 10.43 -9.37
N LEU A 579 11.70 11.31 -8.43
CA LEU A 579 11.17 11.17 -7.08
C LEU A 579 9.65 11.34 -7.01
N THR A 580 8.99 10.44 -6.29
CA THR A 580 7.55 10.47 -5.97
C THR A 580 7.24 11.54 -4.90
N ASP A 581 5.97 11.83 -4.67
CA ASP A 581 5.57 12.71 -3.57
C ASP A 581 6.01 12.16 -2.20
N ASN A 582 5.89 10.85 -1.98
CA ASN A 582 6.37 10.17 -0.77
C ASN A 582 7.88 10.31 -0.58
N ASP A 583 8.66 10.17 -1.66
CA ASP A 583 10.12 10.35 -1.61
C ASP A 583 10.48 11.77 -1.14
N TYR A 584 9.77 12.80 -1.62
CA TYR A 584 9.94 14.17 -1.12
C TYR A 584 9.51 14.31 0.35
N GLY A 585 8.38 13.70 0.71
CA GLY A 585 7.80 13.73 2.05
C GLY A 585 8.73 13.22 3.15
N ASN A 586 9.54 12.20 2.87
CA ASN A 586 10.47 11.61 3.83
C ASN A 586 11.91 12.15 3.74
N GLY A 587 12.14 13.21 2.95
CA GLY A 587 13.47 13.81 2.81
C GLY A 587 14.47 12.96 2.00
N PHE A 588 13.99 12.03 1.16
CA PHE A 588 14.81 11.18 0.30
C PHE A 588 15.81 11.95 -0.59
N PRO A 589 15.47 13.08 -1.25
CA PRO A 589 16.42 13.77 -2.12
C PRO A 589 17.70 14.20 -1.39
N VAL A 590 17.59 14.57 -0.11
CA VAL A 590 18.72 14.98 0.72
C VAL A 590 19.45 13.76 1.26
N ARG A 591 18.71 12.80 1.84
CA ARG A 591 19.27 11.61 2.51
C ARG A 591 19.99 10.67 1.54
N SER A 592 19.43 10.44 0.35
CA SER A 592 19.91 9.46 -0.64
C SER A 592 20.45 10.10 -1.91
N GLY A 593 20.60 11.43 -1.97
CA GLY A 593 21.04 12.16 -3.17
C GLY A 593 22.40 11.75 -3.74
N VAL A 594 23.26 11.08 -2.95
CA VAL A 594 24.54 10.53 -3.41
C VAL A 594 24.39 9.56 -4.58
N TRP A 595 23.27 8.83 -4.65
CA TRP A 595 22.98 7.86 -5.72
C TRP A 595 22.61 8.52 -7.05
N ARG A 596 22.08 9.75 -7.02
CA ARG A 596 21.55 10.46 -8.20
C ARG A 596 22.56 10.56 -9.34
N PHE A 597 23.81 10.84 -9.01
CA PHE A 597 24.88 11.01 -9.98
C PHE A 597 25.87 9.84 -10.01
N ALA A 598 25.77 8.87 -9.09
CA ALA A 598 26.75 7.80 -8.95
C ALA A 598 26.97 6.99 -10.24
N GLY A 599 25.92 6.77 -11.02
CA GLY A 599 25.97 6.04 -12.31
C GLY A 599 26.39 6.89 -13.52
N ARG A 600 26.71 8.18 -13.34
CA ARG A 600 26.87 9.17 -14.41
C ARG A 600 28.24 9.85 -14.37
N PRO A 601 28.85 10.19 -15.52
CA PRO A 601 30.06 11.02 -15.55
C PRO A 601 29.84 12.40 -14.90
N PRO A 602 30.84 12.99 -14.21
CA PRO A 602 32.19 12.46 -13.98
C PRO A 602 32.30 11.51 -12.76
N ALA A 603 31.22 11.27 -12.02
CA ALA A 603 31.23 10.39 -10.84
C ALA A 603 31.47 8.93 -11.23
N ARG A 604 30.84 8.46 -12.30
CA ARG A 604 31.22 7.22 -13.01
C ARG A 604 32.47 7.49 -13.85
N HIS A 605 33.56 6.82 -13.49
CA HIS A 605 34.82 6.88 -14.23
C HIS A 605 35.17 5.51 -14.80
N LEU A 606 35.45 5.43 -16.10
CA LEU A 606 35.92 4.20 -16.74
C LEU A 606 37.40 3.99 -16.41
N ASP A 607 37.70 2.92 -15.68
CA ASP A 607 39.08 2.56 -15.32
C ASP A 607 39.75 1.75 -16.42
N SER A 608 39.00 0.81 -17.01
CA SER A 608 39.49 -0.05 -18.10
C SER A 608 38.34 -0.70 -18.86
N MET A 609 38.62 -1.08 -20.09
CA MET A 609 37.72 -1.86 -20.95
C MET A 609 38.54 -2.95 -21.65
N SER A 610 38.09 -4.20 -21.54
CA SER A 610 38.74 -5.37 -22.15
C SER A 610 37.83 -6.06 -23.15
N VAL A 611 38.45 -6.70 -24.16
CA VAL A 611 37.77 -7.46 -25.21
C VAL A 611 38.37 -8.87 -25.25
N ASP A 612 37.58 -9.85 -24.83
CA ASP A 612 37.94 -11.26 -24.85
C ASP A 612 37.28 -11.97 -26.02
N ARG A 613 38.08 -12.64 -26.85
CA ARG A 613 37.62 -13.35 -28.05
C ARG A 613 37.73 -14.85 -27.80
N SER A 614 36.62 -15.57 -27.93
CA SER A 614 36.67 -17.03 -27.84
C SER A 614 37.29 -17.67 -29.09
N PRO A 615 37.81 -18.91 -28.95
CA PRO A 615 38.25 -19.70 -30.11
C PRO A 615 37.14 -19.81 -31.16
N ALA A 616 37.52 -19.72 -32.44
CA ALA A 616 36.60 -19.82 -33.58
C ALA A 616 35.46 -18.78 -33.64
N GLY A 617 35.56 -17.66 -32.91
CA GLY A 617 34.56 -16.57 -32.97
C GLY A 617 33.16 -17.01 -32.52
N LEU A 618 33.08 -17.87 -31.50
CA LEU A 618 31.81 -18.35 -30.93
C LEU A 618 31.11 -17.25 -30.09
N ARG A 619 31.91 -16.55 -29.30
CA ARG A 619 31.53 -15.44 -28.43
C ARG A 619 32.61 -14.35 -28.43
N VAL A 620 32.18 -13.12 -28.21
CA VAL A 620 33.04 -11.97 -27.89
C VAL A 620 32.53 -11.37 -26.59
N SER A 621 33.41 -11.16 -25.61
CA SER A 621 33.05 -10.52 -24.34
C SER A 621 33.70 -9.15 -24.25
N VAL A 622 32.90 -8.11 -24.02
CA VAL A 622 33.36 -6.74 -23.79
C VAL A 622 33.06 -6.39 -22.33
N THR A 623 34.10 -6.17 -21.53
CA THR A 623 33.96 -5.87 -20.10
C THR A 623 34.52 -4.51 -19.76
N SER A 624 33.69 -3.68 -19.13
CA SER A 624 34.04 -2.33 -18.67
C SER A 624 34.06 -2.31 -17.14
N HIS A 625 35.16 -1.82 -16.58
CA HIS A 625 35.33 -1.62 -15.15
C HIS A 625 35.29 -0.13 -14.82
N TYR A 626 34.43 0.23 -13.88
CA TYR A 626 34.22 1.59 -13.45
C TYR A 626 34.50 1.77 -11.96
N SER A 627 35.05 2.94 -11.64
CA SER A 627 35.05 3.49 -10.29
C SER A 627 33.86 4.45 -10.17
N LEU A 628 33.03 4.25 -9.14
CA LEU A 628 31.90 5.13 -8.81
C LEU A 628 32.32 6.07 -7.69
N ARG A 629 32.96 7.18 -8.07
CA ARG A 629 33.68 8.08 -7.16
C ARG A 629 32.80 8.71 -6.08
N ALA A 630 31.51 8.93 -6.37
CA ALA A 630 30.57 9.52 -5.42
C ALA A 630 30.25 8.62 -4.21
N ILE A 631 30.41 7.30 -4.36
CA ILE A 631 30.07 6.29 -3.34
C ILE A 631 31.25 5.35 -3.04
N GLU A 632 32.43 5.66 -3.58
CA GLU A 632 33.66 4.88 -3.45
C GLU A 632 33.56 3.38 -3.82
N ALA A 633 32.57 3.02 -4.64
CA ALA A 633 32.31 1.65 -5.07
C ALA A 633 32.89 1.33 -6.45
N ARG A 634 32.85 0.05 -6.84
CA ARG A 634 33.23 -0.43 -8.17
C ARG A 634 32.06 -1.03 -8.91
N TYR A 635 31.96 -0.74 -10.20
CA TYR A 635 30.95 -1.31 -11.07
C TYR A 635 31.60 -2.03 -12.25
N THR A 636 31.15 -3.23 -12.55
CA THR A 636 31.57 -3.99 -13.73
C THR A 636 30.36 -4.23 -14.63
N LEU A 637 30.49 -3.84 -15.90
CA LEU A 637 29.50 -4.08 -16.93
C LEU A 637 30.11 -4.99 -18.00
N SER A 638 29.57 -6.20 -18.12
CA SER A 638 30.02 -7.19 -19.11
C SER A 638 28.94 -7.44 -20.14
N HIS A 639 29.33 -7.42 -21.41
CA HIS A 639 28.49 -7.77 -22.56
C HIS A 639 29.10 -9.01 -23.20
N GLU A 640 28.39 -10.13 -23.17
CA GLU A 640 28.76 -11.36 -23.88
C GLU A 640 27.90 -11.46 -25.15
N ILE A 641 28.54 -11.28 -26.31
CA ILE A 641 27.90 -11.27 -27.62
C ILE A 641 27.98 -12.68 -28.22
N HIS A 642 26.85 -13.18 -28.70
CA HIS A 642 26.68 -14.47 -29.36
C HIS A 642 26.42 -14.29 -30.86
N ARG A 643 26.53 -15.40 -31.62
CA ARG A 643 26.50 -15.43 -33.09
C ARG A 643 25.17 -15.03 -33.73
N ASP A 644 24.09 -15.03 -32.96
CA ASP A 644 22.74 -14.63 -33.38
C ASP A 644 22.44 -13.15 -33.12
N GLY A 645 23.36 -12.43 -32.49
CA GLY A 645 23.19 -11.04 -32.06
C GLY A 645 22.72 -10.89 -30.62
N THR A 646 22.48 -12.00 -29.91
CA THR A 646 22.15 -11.96 -28.48
C THR A 646 23.33 -11.36 -27.69
N VAL A 647 23.03 -10.39 -26.84
CA VAL A 647 23.95 -9.80 -25.87
C VAL A 647 23.50 -10.14 -24.47
N ALA A 648 24.27 -10.97 -23.76
CA ALA A 648 24.06 -11.16 -22.34
C ALA A 648 24.74 -10.03 -21.57
N VAL A 649 23.92 -9.19 -20.91
CA VAL A 649 24.37 -8.06 -20.10
C VAL A 649 24.47 -8.48 -18.66
N SER A 650 25.65 -8.32 -18.05
CA SER A 650 25.87 -8.57 -16.62
C SER A 650 26.36 -7.31 -15.93
N ALA A 651 25.61 -6.87 -14.94
CA ALA A 651 25.89 -5.70 -14.12
C ALA A 651 26.30 -6.15 -12.71
N ARG A 652 27.43 -5.66 -12.21
CA ARG A 652 27.92 -6.00 -10.87
C ARG A 652 28.45 -4.78 -10.14
N LEU A 653 27.83 -4.45 -9.01
CA LEU A 653 28.26 -3.44 -8.04
C LEU A 653 28.98 -4.13 -6.89
N THR A 654 30.19 -3.69 -6.57
CA THR A 654 31.06 -4.27 -5.53
C THR A 654 31.76 -3.21 -4.70
N ARG A 655 32.22 -3.59 -3.50
CA ARG A 655 32.85 -2.68 -2.53
C ARG A 655 31.91 -1.57 -2.10
N VAL A 656 30.63 -1.89 -1.97
CA VAL A 656 29.66 -0.93 -1.47
C VAL A 656 29.89 -0.75 0.03
N ASP A 657 30.04 0.49 0.49
CA ASP A 657 29.99 0.80 1.91
C ASP A 657 28.55 0.60 2.42
N GLU A 658 28.36 -0.34 3.33
CA GLU A 658 27.06 -0.64 3.95
C GLU A 658 26.53 0.51 4.83
N ASN A 659 27.34 1.55 5.09
CA ASN A 659 26.91 2.77 5.79
C ASN A 659 26.30 3.82 4.86
N LEU A 660 26.28 3.60 3.53
CA LEU A 660 25.57 4.48 2.60
C LEU A 660 24.06 4.51 2.91
N PRO A 661 23.34 5.56 2.46
CA PRO A 661 21.88 5.57 2.54
C PRO A 661 21.26 4.58 1.54
N GLU A 662 19.97 4.31 1.68
CA GLU A 662 19.25 3.44 0.75
C GLU A 662 19.28 3.97 -0.69
N MET A 663 19.21 3.06 -1.65
CA MET A 663 19.31 3.32 -3.08
C MET A 663 17.93 3.16 -3.72
N PRO A 664 17.40 4.13 -4.50
CA PRO A 664 16.04 4.00 -5.03
C PRO A 664 15.91 2.92 -6.10
N ARG A 665 16.99 2.56 -6.80
CA ARG A 665 16.99 1.62 -7.92
C ARG A 665 18.36 0.98 -8.12
N PHE A 666 18.39 -0.30 -8.50
CA PHE A 666 19.59 -0.94 -9.04
C PHE A 666 19.27 -1.53 -10.41
N GLY A 667 19.78 -0.89 -11.46
CA GLY A 667 19.45 -1.27 -12.82
C GLY A 667 20.36 -0.66 -13.88
N THR A 668 19.90 -0.72 -15.12
CA THR A 668 20.53 -0.09 -16.27
C THR A 668 19.55 0.76 -17.05
N ILE A 669 20.05 1.83 -17.68
CA ILE A 669 19.28 2.71 -18.57
C ILE A 669 19.81 2.61 -20.00
N LEU A 670 18.89 2.60 -20.96
CA LEU A 670 19.13 2.56 -22.40
C LEU A 670 18.33 3.67 -23.09
N THR A 671 18.86 4.18 -24.20
CA THR A 671 18.16 5.08 -25.11
C THR A 671 17.97 4.39 -26.44
N LEU A 672 16.72 4.22 -26.87
CA LEU A 672 16.36 3.59 -28.13
C LEU A 672 15.75 4.62 -29.10
N PRO A 673 15.74 4.34 -30.42
CA PRO A 673 15.00 5.16 -31.39
C PRO A 673 13.52 5.33 -31.03
N GLY A 674 12.97 6.53 -31.25
CA GLY A 674 11.58 6.88 -30.87
C GLY A 674 10.50 6.10 -31.63
N ASP A 675 10.83 5.51 -32.77
CA ASP A 675 9.94 4.70 -33.59
C ASP A 675 9.86 3.23 -33.16
N LEU A 676 10.63 2.80 -32.14
CA LEU A 676 10.38 1.53 -31.43
C LEU A 676 9.26 1.71 -30.39
N ASP A 677 8.10 2.13 -30.88
CA ASP A 677 7.00 2.65 -30.08
C ASP A 677 5.92 1.61 -29.71
N GLN A 678 6.06 0.35 -30.16
CA GLN A 678 5.16 -0.75 -29.82
C GLN A 678 5.79 -1.63 -28.75
N ALA A 679 5.19 -1.64 -27.55
CA ALA A 679 5.63 -2.48 -26.44
C ALA A 679 4.76 -3.74 -26.30
N GLU A 680 5.42 -4.87 -26.12
CA GLU A 680 4.80 -6.14 -25.79
C GLU A 680 5.59 -6.83 -24.68
N TRP A 681 4.94 -7.33 -23.62
CA TRP A 681 5.66 -7.97 -22.52
C TRP A 681 4.92 -9.15 -21.91
N TYR A 682 5.67 -10.10 -21.37
CA TYR A 682 5.17 -11.15 -20.49
C TYR A 682 5.66 -10.90 -19.07
N GLY A 683 4.77 -10.42 -18.21
CA GLY A 683 5.07 -9.92 -16.87
C GLY A 683 3.81 -9.43 -16.17
N ARG A 684 3.94 -8.67 -15.08
CA ARG A 684 2.75 -8.07 -14.43
C ARG A 684 2.19 -6.91 -15.25
N GLY A 685 0.86 -6.82 -15.31
CA GLY A 685 0.16 -5.77 -16.03
C GLY A 685 -1.36 -5.83 -15.91
N PRO A 686 -2.11 -5.04 -16.71
CA PRO A 686 -1.58 -4.11 -17.71
C PRO A 686 -1.06 -2.78 -17.13
N HIS A 687 -1.52 -2.38 -15.94
CA HIS A 687 -1.16 -1.11 -15.29
C HIS A 687 0.19 -1.16 -14.57
N GLU A 688 0.74 0.01 -14.21
CA GLU A 688 2.01 0.11 -13.49
C GLU A 688 1.93 -0.51 -12.09
N ASN A 689 3.03 -1.12 -11.68
CA ASN A 689 3.14 -1.82 -10.41
C ASN A 689 4.58 -1.73 -9.87
N TYR A 690 4.72 -1.82 -8.55
CA TYR A 690 5.97 -1.62 -7.81
C TYR A 690 6.20 -2.74 -6.80
N TRP A 691 7.37 -2.79 -6.18
CA TRP A 691 7.78 -3.89 -5.29
C TRP A 691 6.76 -4.14 -4.17
N ASP A 692 6.23 -3.07 -3.57
CA ASP A 692 5.24 -3.05 -2.51
C ASP A 692 3.79 -2.79 -3.00
N ARG A 693 3.55 -2.74 -4.32
CA ARG A 693 2.22 -2.50 -4.92
C ARG A 693 2.05 -3.24 -6.25
N ARG A 694 1.81 -4.54 -6.19
CA ARG A 694 1.75 -5.41 -7.39
C ARG A 694 0.73 -6.54 -7.33
N THR A 695 -0.03 -6.69 -6.25
CA THR A 695 -0.99 -7.80 -6.11
C THR A 695 -2.20 -7.61 -7.02
N GLY A 696 -2.53 -6.37 -7.37
CA GLY A 696 -3.56 -6.01 -8.34
C GLY A 696 -3.18 -6.23 -9.81
N ALA A 697 -1.92 -6.56 -10.11
CA ALA A 697 -1.42 -6.77 -11.47
C ALA A 697 -1.11 -8.25 -11.73
N ALA A 698 -1.86 -8.89 -12.63
CA ALA A 698 -1.67 -10.30 -12.99
C ALA A 698 -0.46 -10.49 -13.91
N VAL A 699 0.23 -11.63 -13.81
CA VAL A 699 1.21 -12.02 -14.84
C VAL A 699 0.45 -12.47 -16.09
N GLY A 700 0.79 -11.88 -17.23
CA GLY A 700 0.15 -12.14 -18.52
C GLY A 700 0.95 -11.55 -19.67
N ARG A 701 0.48 -11.78 -20.89
CA ARG A 701 1.03 -11.19 -22.11
C ARG A 701 0.22 -9.93 -22.45
N TYR A 702 0.87 -8.79 -22.52
CA TYR A 702 0.24 -7.49 -22.72
C TYR A 702 0.91 -6.72 -23.84
N THR A 703 0.15 -5.83 -24.49
CA THR A 703 0.63 -4.93 -25.54
C THR A 703 0.14 -3.51 -25.26
N ALA A 704 0.98 -2.51 -25.49
CA ALA A 704 0.60 -1.10 -25.46
C ALA A 704 1.60 -0.26 -26.27
N PRO A 705 1.19 0.88 -26.84
CA PRO A 705 2.15 1.83 -27.36
C PRO A 705 2.95 2.46 -26.20
N VAL A 706 4.22 2.79 -26.44
CA VAL A 706 5.12 3.40 -25.44
C VAL A 706 4.54 4.70 -24.86
N SER A 707 3.76 5.44 -25.65
CA SER A 707 3.07 6.66 -25.23
C SER A 707 2.01 6.44 -24.14
N GLU A 708 1.49 5.22 -23.99
CA GLU A 708 0.47 4.85 -22.99
C GLU A 708 1.06 4.13 -21.78
N LEU A 709 2.37 3.88 -21.74
CA LEU A 709 3.00 3.20 -20.60
C LEU A 709 3.18 4.10 -19.38
N ALA A 710 3.14 5.42 -19.57
CA ALA A 710 3.22 6.42 -18.51
C ALA A 710 1.83 6.79 -17.98
N HIS A 711 1.66 6.88 -16.66
CA HIS A 711 0.46 7.41 -16.04
C HIS A 711 0.59 8.93 -15.81
N PRO A 712 -0.37 9.75 -16.26
CA PRO A 712 -0.27 11.21 -16.18
C PRO A 712 -0.64 11.76 -14.81
N TYR A 713 0.19 11.51 -13.79
CA TYR A 713 0.05 12.13 -12.47
C TYR A 713 0.10 13.67 -12.58
N VAL A 714 -0.72 14.39 -11.80
CA VAL A 714 -0.80 15.87 -11.82
C VAL A 714 0.59 16.51 -11.81
N ARG A 715 1.43 16.11 -10.85
CA ARG A 715 2.85 16.43 -10.82
C ARG A 715 3.65 15.29 -11.49
N PRO A 716 4.51 15.59 -12.49
CA PRO A 716 5.41 14.60 -13.08
C PRO A 716 6.31 13.91 -12.04
N GLN A 717 6.43 12.59 -12.14
CA GLN A 717 7.24 11.75 -11.25
C GLN A 717 7.51 10.36 -11.86
N GLU A 718 8.16 9.46 -11.11
CA GLU A 718 8.32 8.05 -11.52
C GLU A 718 6.96 7.42 -11.84
N THR A 719 6.89 6.77 -12.99
CA THR A 719 5.70 6.11 -13.52
C THR A 719 6.09 5.01 -14.51
N GLY A 720 5.17 4.10 -14.79
CA GLY A 720 5.28 3.14 -15.90
C GLY A 720 6.08 1.88 -15.57
N THR A 721 6.52 1.68 -14.33
CA THR A 721 7.22 0.46 -13.92
C THR A 721 6.30 -0.76 -14.07
N ARG A 722 6.85 -1.87 -14.61
CA ARG A 722 6.25 -3.21 -14.62
C ARG A 722 7.23 -4.18 -13.96
N THR A 723 6.77 -4.92 -12.94
CA THR A 723 7.59 -5.88 -12.19
C THR A 723 7.40 -7.31 -12.68
N ASP A 724 8.26 -8.22 -12.20
CA ASP A 724 8.25 -9.65 -12.50
C ASP A 724 8.15 -9.93 -14.02
N THR A 725 8.85 -9.15 -14.83
CA THR A 725 8.82 -9.28 -16.29
C THR A 725 9.83 -10.34 -16.75
N ARG A 726 9.33 -11.34 -17.47
CA ARG A 726 10.16 -12.39 -18.08
C ARG A 726 10.80 -11.87 -19.36
N TRP A 727 10.01 -11.20 -20.20
CA TRP A 727 10.52 -10.52 -21.39
C TRP A 727 9.70 -9.30 -21.79
N LEU A 728 10.34 -8.36 -22.48
CA LEU A 728 9.77 -7.14 -23.08
C LEU A 728 10.32 -7.00 -24.51
N ALA A 729 9.45 -6.81 -25.49
CA ALA A 729 9.79 -6.40 -26.83
C ALA A 729 9.38 -4.94 -27.06
N LEU A 730 10.28 -4.17 -27.69
CA LEU A 730 10.01 -2.83 -28.20
C LEU A 730 10.29 -2.86 -29.71
N THR A 731 9.25 -2.65 -30.51
CA THR A 731 9.31 -2.84 -31.97
C THR A 731 8.78 -1.62 -32.71
N ASP A 732 9.23 -1.45 -33.96
CA ASP A 732 8.62 -0.52 -34.90
C ASP A 732 7.41 -1.17 -35.61
N GLY A 733 6.73 -0.39 -36.46
CA GLY A 733 5.57 -0.87 -37.22
C GLY A 733 5.85 -2.01 -38.21
N SER A 734 7.12 -2.41 -38.44
CA SER A 734 7.49 -3.58 -39.23
C SER A 734 7.69 -4.86 -38.40
N GLY A 735 7.69 -4.73 -37.07
CA GLY A 735 8.05 -5.81 -36.14
C GLY A 735 9.57 -5.97 -35.94
N THR A 736 10.37 -5.03 -36.46
CA THR A 736 11.82 -4.98 -36.16
C THR A 736 12.02 -4.29 -34.83
N GLY A 737 12.90 -4.81 -33.96
CA GLY A 737 13.07 -4.17 -32.65
C GLY A 737 14.07 -4.83 -31.73
N LEU A 738 13.88 -4.60 -30.43
CA LEU A 738 14.73 -5.09 -29.36
C LEU A 738 13.90 -5.87 -28.34
N LEU A 739 14.33 -7.10 -28.05
CA LEU A 739 13.79 -7.96 -27.00
C LEU A 739 14.73 -7.97 -25.79
N VAL A 740 14.19 -7.68 -24.63
CA VAL A 740 14.81 -7.85 -23.31
C VAL A 740 14.29 -9.15 -22.70
N THR A 741 15.17 -10.02 -22.21
CA THR A 741 14.78 -11.23 -21.46
C THR A 741 15.46 -11.25 -20.09
N GLY A 742 14.67 -11.31 -19.02
CA GLY A 742 15.17 -11.41 -17.65
C GLY A 742 15.69 -12.81 -17.32
N LEU A 743 16.64 -12.90 -16.38
CA LEU A 743 17.22 -14.17 -15.92
C LEU A 743 17.13 -14.27 -14.38
N PRO A 744 15.99 -14.72 -13.81
CA PRO A 744 14.76 -15.16 -14.47
C PRO A 744 13.77 -14.02 -14.79
N THR A 745 13.82 -12.89 -14.10
CA THR A 745 12.95 -11.73 -14.34
C THR A 745 13.68 -10.41 -14.15
N VAL A 746 13.11 -9.35 -14.69
CA VAL A 746 13.51 -7.95 -14.50
C VAL A 746 12.28 -7.09 -14.22
N SER A 747 12.48 -5.88 -13.71
CA SER A 747 11.48 -4.81 -13.82
C SER A 747 11.87 -3.88 -14.97
N PHE A 748 10.88 -3.25 -15.61
CA PHE A 748 11.16 -2.26 -16.66
C PHE A 748 10.24 -1.06 -16.61
N SER A 749 10.68 0.05 -17.18
CA SER A 749 9.83 1.13 -17.69
C SER A 749 10.37 1.59 -19.04
N ALA A 750 9.49 1.88 -20.00
CA ALA A 750 9.84 2.34 -21.33
C ALA A 750 8.98 3.57 -21.64
N LEU A 751 9.59 4.74 -21.74
CA LEU A 751 8.88 6.02 -21.78
C LEU A 751 9.47 6.95 -22.85
N PRO A 752 8.65 7.83 -23.48
CA PRO A 752 9.13 8.85 -24.41
C PRO A 752 9.68 10.10 -23.68
N TYR A 753 10.15 9.93 -22.44
CA TYR A 753 10.63 10.99 -21.56
C TYR A 753 11.92 10.51 -20.89
N THR A 754 12.90 11.40 -20.69
CA THR A 754 14.06 11.03 -19.87
C THR A 754 13.77 11.15 -18.40
N LEU A 755 14.66 10.58 -17.58
CA LEU A 755 14.62 10.72 -16.13
C LEU A 755 14.53 12.19 -15.70
N GLU A 756 15.24 13.09 -16.38
CA GLU A 756 15.28 14.53 -16.10
C GLU A 756 13.99 15.24 -16.47
N ASP A 757 13.27 14.75 -17.50
CA ASP A 757 11.96 15.30 -17.84
C ASP A 757 10.96 15.04 -16.71
N LEU A 758 11.10 13.95 -15.95
CA LEU A 758 10.18 13.60 -14.86
C LEU A 758 10.68 14.07 -13.48
N ASP A 759 11.99 14.07 -13.23
CA ASP A 759 12.59 14.36 -11.93
C ASP A 759 12.62 15.87 -11.62
N ALA A 760 11.98 16.31 -10.53
CA ALA A 760 12.07 17.70 -10.06
C ALA A 760 13.39 18.00 -9.32
N GLY A 761 14.16 16.97 -8.96
CA GLY A 761 15.48 17.10 -8.34
C GLY A 761 15.45 17.29 -6.83
N GLU A 762 16.36 18.13 -6.29
CA GLU A 762 16.57 18.23 -4.83
C GLU A 762 15.36 18.79 -4.08
N ARG A 763 14.50 19.54 -4.76
CA ARG A 763 13.31 20.15 -4.19
C ARG A 763 12.13 19.93 -5.12
N LYS A 764 10.97 19.76 -4.52
CA LYS A 764 9.70 19.75 -5.24
C LYS A 764 9.53 21.10 -5.96
N ALA A 765 9.10 21.05 -7.22
CA ALA A 765 8.90 22.23 -8.05
C ALA A 765 7.45 22.32 -8.53
N GLN A 766 6.97 23.54 -8.83
CA GLN A 766 5.69 23.76 -9.49
C GLN A 766 5.80 23.27 -10.93
N ARG A 767 5.23 22.10 -11.22
CA ARG A 767 5.38 21.40 -12.51
C ARG A 767 4.11 20.62 -12.80
N HIS A 768 3.74 20.59 -14.07
CA HIS A 768 2.49 19.99 -14.52
C HIS A 768 2.74 18.93 -15.59
N TRP A 769 1.99 17.83 -15.58
CA TRP A 769 2.12 16.79 -16.61
C TRP A 769 1.96 17.34 -18.03
N ALA A 770 1.02 18.27 -18.23
CA ALA A 770 0.77 18.92 -19.51
C ALA A 770 1.97 19.72 -20.07
N GLU A 771 3.01 19.93 -19.26
CA GLU A 771 4.26 20.59 -19.68
C GLU A 771 5.25 19.64 -20.35
N LEU A 772 5.09 18.32 -20.16
CA LEU A 772 5.98 17.32 -20.72
C LEU A 772 5.83 17.26 -22.24
N VAL A 773 6.96 17.17 -22.93
CA VAL A 773 7.03 17.02 -24.39
C VAL A 773 7.65 15.67 -24.69
N PRO A 774 6.94 14.73 -25.34
CA PRO A 774 7.50 13.47 -25.77
C PRO A 774 8.72 13.70 -26.67
N ARG A 775 9.76 12.90 -26.46
CA ARG A 775 10.99 12.94 -27.25
C ARG A 775 10.95 11.95 -28.41
N ASP A 776 11.82 12.16 -29.39
CA ASP A 776 12.06 11.24 -30.50
C ASP A 776 13.01 10.08 -30.09
N GLU A 777 12.83 9.59 -28.87
CA GLU A 777 13.61 8.52 -28.25
C GLU A 777 12.77 7.79 -27.21
N VAL A 778 13.03 6.50 -27.03
CA VAL A 778 12.47 5.72 -25.91
C VAL A 778 13.55 5.56 -24.84
N THR A 779 13.29 6.07 -23.64
CA THR A 779 14.10 5.79 -22.46
C THR A 779 13.63 4.48 -21.84
N LEU A 780 14.50 3.48 -21.89
CA LEU A 780 14.24 2.15 -21.33
C LEU A 780 15.07 1.93 -20.07
N HIS A 781 14.39 1.66 -18.96
CA HIS A 781 14.99 1.16 -17.74
C HIS A 781 14.83 -0.36 -17.67
N VAL A 782 15.93 -1.07 -17.40
CA VAL A 782 15.94 -2.50 -17.12
C VAL A 782 16.57 -2.71 -15.75
N ASP A 783 15.74 -3.04 -14.78
CA ASP A 783 16.09 -3.00 -13.37
C ASP A 783 16.12 -4.41 -12.78
N HIS A 784 17.11 -4.66 -11.93
CA HIS A 784 17.06 -5.79 -11.02
C HIS A 784 15.95 -5.58 -10.00
N LEU A 785 15.96 -4.38 -9.41
CA LEU A 785 15.04 -4.00 -8.34
C LEU A 785 14.95 -2.48 -8.25
N GLN A 786 13.76 -2.02 -7.89
CA GLN A 786 13.46 -0.65 -7.54
C GLN A 786 12.78 -0.65 -6.17
N GLN A 787 13.17 0.28 -5.30
CA GLN A 787 12.56 0.44 -3.97
C GLN A 787 11.04 0.67 -4.10
N GLY A 788 10.29 0.24 -3.09
CA GLY A 788 8.84 0.47 -3.00
C GLY A 788 8.44 1.95 -3.10
N VAL A 789 7.16 2.20 -3.33
CA VAL A 789 6.59 3.56 -3.37
C VAL A 789 6.19 4.07 -1.97
N GLY A 790 5.99 3.17 -0.99
CA GLY A 790 5.52 3.54 0.34
C GLY A 790 4.11 4.13 0.32
N GLY A 791 3.77 4.90 1.35
CA GLY A 791 2.45 5.54 1.45
C GLY A 791 1.71 5.35 2.77
N ASP A 792 2.38 4.88 3.84
CA ASP A 792 1.79 4.96 5.20
C ASP A 792 1.38 6.42 5.49
N ASP A 793 2.28 7.36 5.15
CA ASP A 793 2.06 8.80 5.06
C ASP A 793 2.97 9.39 3.96
N SER A 794 2.82 10.68 3.65
CA SER A 794 3.68 11.41 2.69
C SER A 794 4.45 12.58 3.35
N TRP A 795 4.77 12.48 4.63
CA TRP A 795 5.48 13.54 5.39
C TRP A 795 6.54 13.00 6.38
N GLY A 796 6.92 11.73 6.25
CA GLY A 796 8.03 11.17 7.01
C GLY A 796 8.23 9.67 6.84
N ALA A 797 7.17 8.93 6.50
CA ALA A 797 7.25 7.50 6.28
C ALA A 797 8.15 7.14 5.09
N VAL A 798 8.92 6.09 5.29
CA VAL A 798 9.70 5.42 4.25
C VAL A 798 8.98 4.14 3.86
N PRO A 799 9.23 3.59 2.65
CA PRO A 799 8.81 2.22 2.33
C PRO A 799 9.25 1.26 3.43
N HIS A 800 8.45 0.23 3.69
CA HIS A 800 8.79 -0.73 4.74
C HIS A 800 10.13 -1.41 4.44
N HIS A 801 10.75 -1.92 5.49
CA HIS A 801 12.13 -2.37 5.45
C HIS A 801 12.38 -3.45 4.39
N GLU A 802 11.43 -4.38 4.22
CA GLU A 802 11.42 -5.45 3.22
C GLU A 802 11.34 -4.97 1.77
N TYR A 803 10.90 -3.73 1.54
CA TYR A 803 10.79 -3.08 0.23
C TYR A 803 11.81 -1.96 0.03
N THR A 804 12.76 -1.82 0.97
CA THR A 804 13.84 -0.85 0.92
C THR A 804 15.11 -1.48 0.36
N LEU A 805 15.77 -0.77 -0.55
CA LEU A 805 16.96 -1.29 -1.22
C LEU A 805 18.23 -0.77 -0.53
N TRP A 806 18.64 -1.50 0.51
CA TRP A 806 19.84 -1.19 1.29
C TRP A 806 21.13 -1.42 0.52
N PRO A 807 22.16 -0.56 0.72
CA PRO A 807 23.43 -0.66 0.03
C PRO A 807 24.18 -1.94 0.38
N ARG A 808 24.52 -2.71 -0.65
CA ARG A 808 25.27 -3.95 -0.55
C ARG A 808 25.87 -4.30 -1.91
N ASP A 809 26.79 -5.26 -1.93
CA ASP A 809 27.25 -5.86 -3.19
C ASP A 809 26.06 -6.55 -3.90
N MET A 810 25.85 -6.19 -5.17
CA MET A 810 24.70 -6.60 -5.96
C MET A 810 25.11 -6.94 -7.40
N SER A 811 24.40 -7.88 -8.00
CA SER A 811 24.58 -8.23 -9.41
C SER A 811 23.28 -8.71 -10.02
N PHE A 812 23.08 -8.41 -11.30
CA PHE A 812 21.99 -8.99 -12.09
C PHE A 812 22.40 -9.17 -13.54
N ARG A 813 21.65 -10.02 -14.25
CA ARG A 813 21.90 -10.37 -15.65
C ARG A 813 20.58 -10.40 -16.42
N TYR A 814 20.62 -9.97 -17.67
CA TYR A 814 19.52 -10.11 -18.63
C TYR A 814 20.09 -10.23 -20.05
N LEU A 815 19.23 -10.52 -21.02
CA LEU A 815 19.59 -10.63 -22.43
C LEU A 815 18.98 -9.48 -23.22
N LEU A 816 19.73 -8.98 -24.20
CA LEU A 816 19.24 -8.14 -25.28
C LEU A 816 19.31 -8.94 -26.58
N ARG A 817 18.24 -8.97 -27.36
CA ARG A 817 18.14 -9.69 -28.63
C ARG A 817 17.54 -8.79 -29.71
N PRO A 818 18.19 -8.63 -30.86
CA PRO A 818 17.54 -8.05 -32.03
C PRO A 818 16.33 -8.92 -32.42
N LEU A 819 15.18 -8.29 -32.65
CA LEU A 819 13.99 -8.92 -33.22
C LEU A 819 13.87 -8.59 -34.70
N ARG A 820 13.65 -9.61 -35.52
CA ARG A 820 13.42 -9.51 -36.96
C ARG A 820 11.92 -9.51 -37.27
N PRO A 821 11.51 -8.93 -38.41
CA PRO A 821 10.13 -8.98 -38.87
C PRO A 821 9.57 -10.41 -38.90
N GLY A 822 8.42 -10.60 -38.27
CA GLY A 822 7.70 -11.88 -38.23
C GLY A 822 8.20 -12.88 -37.17
N GLU A 823 9.23 -12.56 -36.39
CA GLU A 823 9.60 -13.33 -35.20
C GLU A 823 8.59 -13.08 -34.07
N ASP A 824 8.16 -14.15 -33.40
CA ASP A 824 7.31 -14.06 -32.21
C ASP A 824 8.19 -13.83 -30.96
N PRO A 825 8.08 -12.69 -30.26
CA PRO A 825 8.90 -12.38 -29.09
C PRO A 825 8.90 -13.48 -28.03
N ALA A 826 7.76 -14.14 -27.81
CA ALA A 826 7.64 -15.21 -26.83
C ALA A 826 8.49 -16.44 -27.21
N GLN A 827 8.54 -16.79 -28.49
CA GLN A 827 9.36 -17.91 -28.99
C GLN A 827 10.86 -17.57 -28.93
N VAL A 828 11.22 -16.34 -29.32
CA VAL A 828 12.60 -15.87 -29.26
C VAL A 828 13.09 -15.81 -27.80
N ALA A 829 12.26 -15.34 -26.86
CA ALA A 829 12.60 -15.27 -25.44
C ALA A 829 12.92 -16.66 -24.84
N ARG A 830 12.21 -17.72 -25.27
CA ARG A 830 12.47 -19.10 -24.84
C ARG A 830 13.75 -19.71 -25.41
N THR A 831 14.32 -19.12 -26.45
CA THR A 831 15.51 -19.70 -27.09
C THR A 831 16.70 -19.59 -26.11
N PRO A 832 17.39 -20.69 -25.77
CA PRO A 832 18.57 -20.64 -24.90
C PRO A 832 19.74 -19.91 -25.57
N LEU A 833 20.74 -19.52 -24.78
CA LEU A 833 21.96 -18.92 -25.32
C LEU A 833 22.64 -19.89 -26.31
N PRO A 834 23.03 -19.45 -27.51
CA PRO A 834 23.88 -20.23 -28.39
C PRO A 834 25.18 -20.57 -27.66
N ASP A 835 25.62 -21.84 -27.76
CA ASP A 835 26.89 -22.35 -27.19
C ASP A 835 26.94 -22.50 -25.64
N ALA A 836 25.79 -22.67 -24.97
CA ALA A 836 25.70 -22.86 -23.52
C ALA A 836 26.56 -24.03 -22.96
N ASP A 837 26.81 -25.08 -23.77
CA ASP A 837 27.61 -26.26 -23.38
C ASP A 837 29.11 -25.95 -23.17
N ALA A 838 29.65 -24.84 -23.70
CA ALA A 838 31.04 -24.47 -23.50
C ALA A 838 31.30 -23.63 -22.23
N ALA A 839 30.25 -23.09 -21.59
CA ALA A 839 30.35 -22.22 -20.42
C ALA A 839 30.18 -22.98 -19.09
N ALA A 840 29.45 -24.09 -19.08
CA ALA A 840 29.24 -24.91 -17.89
C ALA A 840 30.55 -25.53 -17.34
N ALA A 841 31.58 -25.72 -18.19
CA ALA A 841 32.87 -26.29 -17.78
C ALA A 841 33.88 -25.26 -17.23
N VAL A 842 33.60 -23.95 -17.32
CA VAL A 842 34.52 -22.88 -16.84
C VAL A 842 33.92 -22.04 -15.71
N MET A 843 32.59 -22.06 -15.51
CA MET A 843 31.92 -21.42 -14.37
C MET A 843 31.56 -22.42 -13.26
N GLY A 844 32.56 -23.20 -12.84
CA GLY A 844 32.50 -23.97 -11.60
C GLY A 844 32.55 -23.08 -10.37
N ARG A 845 31.41 -22.44 -10.05
CA ARG A 845 30.92 -22.06 -8.71
C ARG A 845 29.57 -21.37 -8.90
N SER A 846 28.52 -22.18 -8.81
CA SER A 846 27.17 -21.73 -8.50
C SER A 846 27.23 -20.80 -7.28
N LEU A 847 27.10 -19.50 -7.49
CA LEU A 847 26.51 -18.63 -6.48
C LEU A 847 25.03 -18.98 -6.49
N ALA A 848 24.57 -19.61 -5.42
CA ALA A 848 23.15 -19.82 -5.18
C ALA A 848 22.43 -18.47 -5.36
N PHE A 849 21.39 -18.47 -6.19
CA PHE A 849 20.47 -17.35 -6.31
C PHE A 849 19.60 -17.35 -5.06
N ASP A 850 19.96 -16.53 -4.08
CA ASP A 850 19.11 -16.31 -2.90
C ASP A 850 17.88 -15.50 -3.33
N HIS A 851 16.72 -16.09 -3.06
CA HIS A 851 15.41 -15.44 -3.11
C HIS A 851 15.41 -14.22 -2.16
N PHE A 852 14.68 -13.18 -2.58
CA PHE A 852 14.60 -11.89 -1.90
C PHE A 852 13.93 -11.99 -0.51
N GLY A 853 14.54 -11.34 0.49
CA GLY A 853 13.93 -11.07 1.81
C GLY A 853 14.89 -11.08 3.00
N GLU A 854 16.04 -11.75 2.93
CA GLU A 854 16.72 -12.20 4.16
C GLU A 854 17.90 -11.36 4.68
N ARG A 855 18.26 -10.20 4.10
CA ARG A 855 19.59 -9.60 4.36
C ARG A 855 19.76 -8.67 5.57
N ASN A 856 18.80 -8.57 6.48
CA ASN A 856 19.11 -8.14 7.85
C ASN A 856 18.97 -9.26 8.88
N LEU A 857 18.61 -10.47 8.43
CA LEU A 857 18.58 -11.66 9.26
C LEU A 857 20.00 -12.18 9.46
N VAL A 858 20.36 -12.34 10.73
CA VAL A 858 21.60 -12.97 11.17
C VAL A 858 21.21 -14.29 11.80
N GLU A 859 21.74 -15.37 11.25
CA GLU A 859 21.67 -16.67 11.91
C GLU A 859 22.65 -16.72 13.08
N HIS A 860 22.14 -17.08 14.27
CA HIS A 860 22.92 -17.32 15.48
C HIS A 860 22.12 -18.13 16.51
N LEU A 861 22.79 -18.68 17.52
CA LEU A 861 22.20 -19.62 18.47
C LEU A 861 21.06 -19.05 19.32
N ALA A 862 21.05 -17.73 19.49
CA ALA A 862 20.02 -17.01 20.25
C ALA A 862 18.79 -16.60 19.42
N ARG A 863 18.81 -16.73 18.09
CA ARG A 863 17.72 -16.25 17.25
C ARG A 863 16.38 -16.91 17.63
N GLY A 864 15.37 -16.09 17.91
CA GLY A 864 14.03 -16.52 18.32
C GLY A 864 13.97 -17.21 19.69
N ARG A 865 15.05 -17.17 20.49
CA ARG A 865 15.10 -17.78 21.81
C ARG A 865 14.41 -16.90 22.87
N PRO A 866 13.87 -17.51 23.95
CA PRO A 866 13.41 -16.74 25.09
C PRO A 866 14.54 -15.88 25.67
N VAL A 867 14.24 -14.61 25.92
CA VAL A 867 15.15 -13.66 26.57
C VAL A 867 14.41 -12.90 27.66
N GLU A 868 15.04 -12.80 28.82
CA GLU A 868 14.57 -11.97 29.95
C GLU A 868 15.52 -10.79 30.13
N VAL A 869 14.99 -9.57 30.15
CA VAL A 869 15.81 -8.35 30.28
C VAL A 869 15.41 -7.55 31.52
N VAL A 870 16.40 -7.11 32.30
CA VAL A 870 16.20 -6.24 33.45
C VAL A 870 17.19 -5.05 33.40
N PRO A 871 16.70 -3.80 33.49
CA PRO A 871 15.29 -3.40 33.50
C PRO A 871 14.65 -3.55 32.10
N ALA A 872 13.32 -3.52 32.04
CA ALA A 872 12.59 -3.45 30.78
C ALA A 872 13.02 -2.21 29.96
N SER A 873 12.96 -2.33 28.63
CA SER A 873 13.24 -1.19 27.74
C SER A 873 12.25 -0.05 27.98
N SER A 874 12.69 1.18 27.74
CA SER A 874 11.91 2.38 28.05
C SER A 874 10.72 2.53 27.11
N SER A 875 9.54 2.81 27.67
CA SER A 875 8.33 3.14 26.92
C SER A 875 8.38 4.50 26.21
N LEU A 876 9.40 5.33 26.49
CA LEU A 876 9.55 6.67 25.91
C LEU A 876 10.08 6.66 24.46
N TYR A 877 10.36 5.50 23.87
CA TYR A 877 10.63 5.38 22.44
C TYR A 877 10.14 4.02 21.90
N SER A 878 10.06 3.93 20.56
CA SER A 878 9.56 2.74 19.87
C SER A 878 10.60 1.61 19.89
N ALA A 879 10.39 0.62 20.75
CA ALA A 879 11.21 -0.58 20.88
C ALA A 879 10.39 -1.84 20.57
N ALA A 880 10.98 -2.83 19.88
CA ALA A 880 10.32 -4.11 19.58
C ALA A 880 10.07 -5.02 20.82
N GLY A 881 10.46 -4.58 22.02
CA GLY A 881 10.41 -5.38 23.24
C GLY A 881 11.62 -6.31 23.36
N ASP A 882 11.72 -7.05 24.46
CA ASP A 882 12.90 -7.86 24.79
C ASP A 882 13.28 -8.86 23.68
N ALA A 883 12.30 -9.42 22.98
CA ALA A 883 12.51 -10.32 21.85
C ALA A 883 13.30 -9.69 20.70
N GLY A 884 13.29 -8.37 20.56
CA GLY A 884 14.09 -7.64 19.58
C GLY A 884 15.59 -7.61 19.87
N LEU A 885 16.06 -8.17 20.99
CA LEU A 885 17.50 -8.40 21.22
C LEU A 885 18.00 -9.71 20.59
N VAL A 886 17.09 -10.55 20.10
CA VAL A 886 17.34 -11.91 19.63
C VAL A 886 16.45 -12.28 18.44
N ASP A 887 15.88 -11.32 17.71
CA ASP A 887 14.96 -11.59 16.59
C ASP A 887 15.71 -11.94 15.29
N GLY A 888 17.04 -11.82 15.31
CA GLY A 888 17.94 -12.00 14.19
C GLY A 888 18.02 -10.76 13.30
N VAL A 889 17.32 -9.67 13.58
CA VAL A 889 17.26 -8.47 12.72
C VAL A 889 18.18 -7.40 13.26
N ARG A 890 19.27 -7.10 12.55
CA ARG A 890 20.16 -6.01 12.96
C ARG A 890 19.54 -4.63 12.76
N GLY A 891 19.51 -3.83 13.83
CA GLY A 891 19.13 -2.42 13.79
C GLY A 891 20.04 -1.56 12.92
N SER A 892 19.43 -0.60 12.24
CA SER A 892 20.10 0.38 11.38
C SER A 892 20.70 1.53 12.20
N ILE A 893 21.28 2.55 11.56
CA ILE A 893 21.68 3.78 12.28
C ILE A 893 20.46 4.64 12.69
N ASP A 894 19.25 4.31 12.23
CA ASP A 894 18.03 5.01 12.63
C ASP A 894 17.55 4.53 14.00
N ARG A 895 17.64 5.41 14.99
CA ARG A 895 17.13 5.17 16.34
C ARG A 895 15.61 4.98 16.41
N ARG A 896 14.86 5.39 15.38
CA ARG A 896 13.39 5.30 15.33
C ARG A 896 12.88 4.06 14.59
N GLY A 897 13.77 3.25 14.03
CA GLY A 897 13.41 2.05 13.25
C GLY A 897 12.83 0.88 14.05
N GLY A 898 12.64 1.01 15.37
CA GLY A 898 12.00 -0.02 16.20
C GLY A 898 12.88 -1.22 16.60
N HIS A 899 14.00 -1.43 15.91
CA HIS A 899 14.89 -2.58 16.12
C HIS A 899 15.77 -2.47 17.37
N TRP A 900 16.29 -1.27 17.65
CA TRP A 900 17.00 -1.03 18.90
C TRP A 900 16.08 -1.28 20.10
N GLN A 901 16.67 -1.66 21.24
CA GLN A 901 16.05 -1.58 22.58
C GLN A 901 16.78 -0.53 23.44
N GLY A 902 16.05 0.45 23.96
CA GLY A 902 16.59 1.68 24.53
C GLY A 902 16.35 1.77 26.03
N TYR A 903 17.41 2.06 26.78
CA TYR A 903 17.41 2.03 28.24
C TYR A 903 17.97 3.33 28.82
N GLN A 904 17.36 3.83 29.91
CA GLN A 904 17.91 4.87 30.79
C GLN A 904 18.26 4.28 32.15
N ALA A 905 19.11 3.26 32.14
CA ALA A 905 19.55 2.55 33.33
C ALA A 905 21.07 2.53 33.39
N ASN A 906 21.65 2.45 34.60
CA ASN A 906 23.11 2.28 34.74
C ASN A 906 23.57 0.89 34.28
N GLU A 907 22.65 -0.07 34.24
CA GLU A 907 22.93 -1.48 33.99
C GLU A 907 21.75 -2.13 33.28
N ILE A 908 22.06 -3.00 32.31
CA ILE A 908 21.10 -3.82 31.56
C ILE A 908 21.60 -5.25 31.63
N ILE A 909 20.74 -6.18 32.02
CA ILE A 909 21.05 -7.62 32.10
C ILE A 909 20.07 -8.36 31.20
N ALA A 910 20.57 -9.06 30.19
CA ALA A 910 19.80 -9.95 29.34
C ALA A 910 20.23 -11.40 29.60
N VAL A 911 19.27 -12.28 29.87
CA VAL A 911 19.47 -13.73 30.03
C VAL A 911 18.73 -14.44 28.91
N ILE A 912 19.47 -15.21 28.10
CA ILE A 912 18.95 -15.91 26.91
C ILE A 912 18.99 -17.41 27.17
N ASP A 913 17.85 -18.10 27.01
CA ASP A 913 17.74 -19.56 27.11
C ASP A 913 17.97 -20.22 25.73
N LEU A 914 19.08 -20.95 25.59
CA LEU A 914 19.46 -21.65 24.37
C LEU A 914 18.79 -23.03 24.21
N GLY A 915 17.98 -23.48 25.19
CA GLY A 915 17.26 -24.75 25.14
C GLY A 915 18.09 -25.96 25.60
N GLU A 916 18.31 -26.94 24.72
CA GLU A 916 19.02 -28.20 25.06
C GLU A 916 20.53 -28.04 25.28
N GLY A 917 21.05 -26.82 25.14
CA GLY A 917 22.47 -26.48 25.28
C GLY A 917 23.20 -26.42 23.94
N ALA A 918 24.01 -25.38 23.74
CA ALA A 918 24.84 -25.20 22.54
C ALA A 918 26.27 -24.82 22.93
N VAL A 919 27.25 -25.18 22.09
CA VAL A 919 28.64 -24.75 22.31
C VAL A 919 28.72 -23.27 21.97
N VAL A 920 28.98 -22.42 22.97
CA VAL A 920 29.11 -20.97 22.78
C VAL A 920 30.58 -20.61 22.78
N SER A 921 31.03 -19.93 21.74
CA SER A 921 32.42 -19.51 21.50
C SER A 921 32.60 -18.00 21.58
N ALA A 922 31.56 -17.22 21.28
CA ALA A 922 31.57 -15.77 21.44
C ALA A 922 30.15 -15.22 21.53
N VAL A 923 30.01 -14.05 22.16
CA VAL A 923 28.77 -13.28 22.15
C VAL A 923 29.08 -11.88 21.64
N LYS A 924 28.34 -11.43 20.64
CA LYS A 924 28.49 -10.13 20.01
C LYS A 924 27.22 -9.31 20.26
N VAL A 925 27.37 -8.09 20.77
CA VAL A 925 26.25 -7.22 21.14
C VAL A 925 26.36 -5.92 20.37
N GLY A 926 25.31 -5.51 19.68
CA GLY A 926 25.28 -4.22 18.99
C GLY A 926 24.77 -3.07 19.86
N PHE A 927 25.31 -1.88 19.61
CA PHE A 927 24.97 -0.63 20.28
C PHE A 927 24.87 0.50 19.26
N LEU A 928 23.96 1.44 19.51
CA LEU A 928 23.84 2.68 18.73
C LEU A 928 24.57 3.84 19.44
N GLN A 929 25.22 4.68 18.66
CA GLN A 929 25.69 6.01 19.06
C GLN A 929 24.83 7.04 18.36
N HIS A 930 24.21 7.95 19.12
CA HIS A 930 23.53 9.11 18.57
C HIS A 930 23.67 10.29 19.54
N SER A 931 24.83 10.94 19.50
CA SER A 931 25.26 11.90 20.52
C SER A 931 24.33 13.11 20.65
N GLY A 932 23.70 13.54 19.54
CA GLY A 932 22.74 14.65 19.55
C GLY A 932 21.41 14.34 20.24
N SER A 933 21.16 13.09 20.62
CA SER A 933 19.96 12.66 21.34
C SER A 933 20.30 11.96 22.66
N GLY A 934 21.51 12.17 23.18
CA GLY A 934 21.97 11.59 24.45
C GLY A 934 22.15 10.07 24.43
N VAL A 935 22.21 9.43 23.24
CA VAL A 935 22.46 7.98 23.09
C VAL A 935 23.95 7.72 22.98
N HIS A 936 24.47 6.90 23.89
CA HIS A 936 25.89 6.62 24.00
C HIS A 936 26.21 5.14 24.16
N HIS A 937 27.35 4.74 23.60
CA HIS A 937 27.95 3.43 23.84
C HIS A 937 28.13 3.14 25.34
N PRO A 938 28.09 1.85 25.75
CA PRO A 938 28.30 1.46 27.13
C PRO A 938 29.77 1.59 27.56
N ARG A 939 30.04 1.47 28.86
CA ARG A 939 31.40 1.42 29.43
C ARG A 939 32.07 0.07 29.24
N ARG A 940 31.29 -0.99 29.42
CA ARG A 940 31.74 -2.38 29.27
C ARG A 940 30.57 -3.32 29.07
N VAL A 941 30.88 -4.47 28.47
CA VAL A 941 29.98 -5.60 28.32
C VAL A 941 30.61 -6.80 29.03
N GLU A 942 29.83 -7.47 29.86
CA GLU A 942 30.22 -8.69 30.56
C GLU A 942 29.37 -9.85 30.06
N VAL A 943 30.00 -10.98 29.75
CA VAL A 943 29.32 -12.18 29.27
C VAL A 943 29.69 -13.36 30.15
N SER A 944 28.68 -14.10 30.61
CA SER A 944 28.85 -15.36 31.34
C SER A 944 27.90 -16.40 30.79
N VAL A 945 28.34 -17.66 30.74
CA VAL A 945 27.54 -18.81 30.30
C VAL A 945 27.12 -19.69 31.48
N SER A 946 26.08 -20.49 31.31
CA SER A 946 25.57 -21.44 32.30
C SER A 946 25.21 -22.77 31.63
N GLU A 947 25.63 -23.89 32.22
CA GLU A 947 25.27 -25.25 31.77
C GLU A 947 23.86 -25.67 32.21
N ASP A 948 23.40 -25.21 33.39
CA ASP A 948 22.13 -25.61 33.99
C ASP A 948 21.00 -24.58 33.77
N GLY A 949 21.34 -23.37 33.30
CA GLY A 949 20.43 -22.23 33.13
C GLY A 949 20.29 -21.36 34.38
N GLU A 950 20.86 -21.76 35.51
CA GLU A 950 20.70 -21.08 36.81
C GLU A 950 22.03 -20.52 37.33
N ARG A 951 23.12 -21.29 37.20
CA ARG A 951 24.45 -20.96 37.74
C ARG A 951 25.36 -20.50 36.61
N PHE A 952 25.62 -19.19 36.60
CA PHE A 952 26.52 -18.58 35.63
C PHE A 952 27.96 -18.59 36.10
N GLY A 953 28.87 -18.97 35.20
CA GLY A 953 30.30 -18.91 35.42
C GLY A 953 30.85 -17.49 35.61
N ARG A 954 32.15 -17.39 35.83
CA ARG A 954 32.83 -16.08 35.95
C ARG A 954 32.71 -15.31 34.64
N PRO A 955 32.25 -14.03 34.64
CA PRO A 955 32.07 -13.29 33.40
C PRO A 955 33.39 -12.92 32.74
N VAL A 956 33.41 -12.97 31.41
CA VAL A 956 34.42 -12.33 30.56
C VAL A 956 34.02 -10.87 30.36
N VAL A 957 34.95 -9.95 30.61
CA VAL A 957 34.67 -8.50 30.60
C VAL A 957 35.38 -7.84 29.42
N HIS A 958 34.61 -7.16 28.58
CA HIS A 958 35.12 -6.31 27.50
C HIS A 958 34.87 -4.84 27.83
N LYS A 959 35.94 -4.03 27.96
CA LYS A 959 35.84 -2.58 28.16
C LYS A 959 35.74 -1.88 26.82
N VAL A 960 34.75 -1.00 26.67
CA VAL A 960 34.57 -0.21 25.45
C VAL A 960 35.51 1.00 25.50
N ALA A 961 36.25 1.24 24.42
CA ALA A 961 37.17 2.36 24.34
C ALA A 961 36.42 3.70 24.24
N GLY A 962 36.95 4.76 24.87
CA GLY A 962 36.39 6.12 24.76
C GLY A 962 35.24 6.45 25.73
N THR A 963 34.76 5.50 26.53
CA THR A 963 33.59 5.69 27.43
C THR A 963 33.95 5.77 28.93
N SER A 964 35.11 6.35 29.28
CA SER A 964 35.53 6.48 30.70
C SER A 964 34.94 7.72 31.40
N ALA A 965 34.78 7.67 32.73
CA ALA A 965 34.35 8.80 33.56
C ALA A 965 35.32 10.01 33.54
N ALA A 966 36.49 9.89 32.89
CA ALA A 966 37.51 10.93 32.77
C ALA A 966 37.72 11.43 31.32
N ALA A 967 36.82 11.08 30.39
CA ALA A 967 36.90 11.45 28.99
C ALA A 967 36.78 12.99 28.79
N ARG A 968 37.81 13.61 28.19
CA ARG A 968 37.81 15.04 27.78
C ARG A 968 37.17 15.19 26.39
N ARG A 969 36.77 16.43 26.04
CA ARG A 969 36.11 16.80 24.77
C ARG A 969 36.74 16.21 23.50
N ASP A 970 38.05 15.98 23.51
CA ASP A 970 38.83 15.47 22.37
C ASP A 970 38.74 13.93 22.19
N SER A 971 38.00 13.24 23.06
CA SER A 971 37.86 11.76 23.08
C SER A 971 36.46 11.25 22.72
N GLN A 972 35.57 12.13 22.26
CA GLN A 972 34.24 11.72 21.79
C GLN A 972 34.38 10.94 20.46
N PRO A 973 33.80 9.73 20.33
CA PRO A 973 33.70 9.08 19.03
C PRO A 973 32.87 9.94 18.05
N PRO A 974 33.08 9.83 16.73
CA PRO A 974 32.38 10.63 15.72
C PRO A 974 30.85 10.53 15.80
N SER A 975 30.17 11.49 15.15
CA SER A 975 28.73 11.56 14.89
C SER A 975 28.13 10.22 14.49
N ASP A 976 26.92 9.95 15.01
CA ASP A 976 25.95 8.89 14.71
C ASP A 976 26.46 7.61 14.02
N GLY A 977 26.36 6.46 14.69
CA GLY A 977 26.86 5.19 14.14
C GLY A 977 26.54 3.97 14.99
N ARG A 978 27.02 2.79 14.56
CA ARG A 978 26.83 1.50 15.25
C ARG A 978 28.16 0.95 15.76
N LEU A 979 28.13 0.34 16.93
CA LEU A 979 29.24 -0.42 17.49
C LEU A 979 28.78 -1.83 17.82
N TYR A 980 29.50 -2.84 17.32
CA TYR A 980 29.36 -4.19 17.86
C TYR A 980 30.54 -4.54 18.75
N VAL A 981 30.23 -4.96 19.98
CA VAL A 981 31.20 -5.46 20.95
C VAL A 981 31.18 -6.99 20.92
N GLU A 982 32.26 -7.60 20.47
CA GLU A 982 32.42 -9.07 20.51
C GLU A 982 33.21 -9.47 21.77
N VAL A 983 32.62 -10.35 22.58
CA VAL A 983 33.20 -10.89 23.80
C VAL A 983 33.44 -12.39 23.58
N PRO A 984 34.71 -12.82 23.39
CA PRO A 984 35.02 -14.23 23.26
C PRO A 984 34.80 -14.94 24.61
N VAL A 985 34.19 -16.12 24.58
CA VAL A 985 34.06 -17.00 25.75
C VAL A 985 34.86 -18.29 25.49
N ALA A 986 35.22 -19.02 26.55
CA ALA A 986 35.76 -20.36 26.35
C ALA A 986 34.69 -21.20 25.66
N ALA A 987 35.05 -21.91 24.59
CA ALA A 987 34.11 -22.76 23.85
C ALA A 987 33.56 -23.85 24.78
N GLU A 988 32.40 -23.59 25.38
CA GLU A 988 31.79 -24.38 26.44
C GLU A 988 30.33 -24.66 26.07
N LEU A 989 29.83 -25.84 26.47
CA LEU A 989 28.40 -26.15 26.32
C LEU A 989 27.61 -25.26 27.28
N ALA A 990 26.64 -24.51 26.78
CA ALA A 990 25.84 -23.60 27.58
C ALA A 990 24.36 -23.75 27.25
N ARG A 991 23.53 -23.89 28.29
CA ARG A 991 22.08 -23.80 28.24
C ARG A 991 21.59 -22.35 28.27
N ALA A 992 22.32 -21.46 28.92
CA ALA A 992 21.95 -20.04 28.95
C ALA A 992 23.17 -19.12 28.83
N VAL A 993 22.93 -17.94 28.27
CA VAL A 993 23.91 -16.85 28.14
C VAL A 993 23.38 -15.63 28.90
N ARG A 994 24.20 -15.06 29.77
CA ARG A 994 23.91 -13.79 30.43
C ARG A 994 24.85 -12.70 29.92
N VAL A 995 24.25 -11.66 29.37
CA VAL A 995 24.92 -10.43 28.93
C VAL A 995 24.58 -9.31 29.92
N ARG A 996 25.60 -8.69 30.49
CA ARG A 996 25.47 -7.51 31.36
C ARG A 996 26.16 -6.32 30.71
N VAL A 997 25.41 -5.27 30.47
CA VAL A 997 25.88 -4.01 29.87
C VAL A 997 25.93 -2.95 30.96
N GLU A 998 27.11 -2.40 31.22
CA GLU A 998 27.26 -1.22 32.08
C GLU A 998 27.17 0.03 31.22
N ALA A 999 26.09 0.79 31.37
CA ALA A 999 25.86 2.02 30.61
C ALA A 999 26.85 3.14 30.97
N LEU A 1000 26.88 4.19 30.15
CA LEU A 1000 27.70 5.39 30.44
C LEU A 1000 27.33 6.06 31.77
N GLY A 1001 26.07 5.94 32.19
CA GLY A 1001 25.49 6.62 33.35
C GLY A 1001 25.15 8.07 33.02
N ARG A 1002 25.59 9.03 33.82
CA ARG A 1002 25.40 10.46 33.49
C ARG A 1002 26.33 10.90 32.37
N VAL A 1003 25.77 11.66 31.43
CA VAL A 1003 26.50 12.27 30.34
C VAL A 1003 27.54 13.28 30.90
N PRO A 1004 28.82 13.20 30.50
CA PRO A 1004 29.87 14.11 30.97
C PRO A 1004 29.54 15.59 30.74
N ARG A 1005 30.05 16.46 31.62
CA ARG A 1005 29.73 17.90 31.64
C ARG A 1005 30.05 18.66 30.34
N ASP A 1006 30.92 18.10 29.52
CA ASP A 1006 31.42 18.73 28.30
C ASP A 1006 30.79 18.14 27.01
N TRP A 1007 29.78 17.27 27.15
CA TRP A 1007 29.08 16.59 26.03
C TRP A 1007 27.66 17.20 25.82
N PRO A 1008 27.04 17.08 24.63
CA PRO A 1008 25.62 17.40 24.43
C PRO A 1008 24.74 16.62 25.41
N SER A 1009 23.68 17.23 25.94
CA SER A 1009 22.87 16.66 27.05
C SER A 1009 23.65 16.42 28.36
N ALA A 1010 24.71 17.20 28.60
CA ALA A 1010 25.53 17.17 29.82
C ALA A 1010 24.70 17.10 31.11
N GLY A 1011 24.99 16.12 31.96
CA GLY A 1011 24.33 15.94 33.25
C GLY A 1011 23.06 15.10 33.23
N GLU A 1012 22.47 14.82 32.07
CA GLU A 1012 21.35 13.88 31.91
C GLU A 1012 21.82 12.42 32.04
N THR A 1013 20.88 11.49 32.28
CA THR A 1013 21.15 10.06 32.18
C THR A 1013 21.24 9.66 30.71
N ALA A 1014 22.40 9.13 30.30
CA ALA A 1014 22.62 8.68 28.94
C ALA A 1014 21.67 7.54 28.58
N TRP A 1015 21.15 7.60 27.36
CA TRP A 1015 20.48 6.47 26.75
C TRP A 1015 21.50 5.43 26.29
N THR A 1016 21.20 4.16 26.50
CA THR A 1016 21.94 3.04 25.92
C THR A 1016 20.98 2.24 25.06
N TYR A 1017 21.27 2.15 23.77
CA TYR A 1017 20.47 1.41 22.80
C TYR A 1017 21.23 0.12 22.47
N VAL A 1018 20.55 -1.02 22.54
CA VAL A 1018 21.11 -2.37 22.43
C VAL A 1018 20.31 -3.16 21.41
N ASP A 1019 20.99 -3.79 20.46
CA ASP A 1019 20.46 -4.67 19.40
C ASP A 1019 21.62 -4.99 18.42
N GLU A 1020 21.89 -6.19 17.93
CA GLU A 1020 21.35 -7.54 18.17
C GLU A 1020 22.32 -8.31 19.09
N ILE A 1021 21.83 -9.24 19.93
CA ILE A 1021 22.68 -10.16 20.72
C ILE A 1021 22.93 -11.46 19.95
N ILE A 1022 24.07 -11.50 19.26
CA ILE A 1022 24.50 -12.60 18.43
C ILE A 1022 25.34 -13.59 19.25
N VAL A 1023 24.83 -14.81 19.45
CA VAL A 1023 25.52 -15.91 20.15
C VAL A 1023 26.07 -16.91 19.14
N ARG A 1024 27.40 -17.07 19.11
CA ARG A 1024 28.12 -17.93 18.15
C ARG A 1024 28.62 -19.23 18.72
#